data_AF-A0A1W2BKU6-F1
#
_entry.id   AF-A0A1W2BKU6-F1
#
_cell.length_a   1.000
_cell.length_b   1.000
_cell.length_c   1.000
_cell.angle_alpha   90.00
_cell.angle_beta   90.00
_cell.angle_gamma   90.00
#
_symmetry.space_group_name_H-M   'P 1'
#
loop_
_entity.id
_entity.type
_entity.pdbx_description
1 polymer ?
#
loop_
_entity_poly.entity_id
_entity_poly.type
_entity_poly.pdbx_seq_one_letter_code
_entity_poly.pdbx_strand_id
1 'polypeptide(L)'
;MSSKRGKNKPAPAPRGEQVPAAGKPAAPDSRHPNPQKAGNSAFVSREAQNRSGSGSPSAAAVSARPARPFFWPCILICAVVCFFAVAGAWQLRWDSQLIYALAAAPAFLIVFSRKEMRGILRENLSPLPLLLFALSLLYFAGMFYGWFQKLALREFFLTAGGFFYFSVLYLMFLKNRETAQRFLSALAVCIGVVSLVSIELATSGLLFAPLHAVSALLGEPIAEGFASFEANTRITTSMDNPNVFAAMAAIGVFLSLQRHGVETDRLRRSLYLGLGILCGVTFVLCFSLGSFAAVLPAIIIWLLLGKSGERKALLIPAVLLIIASFIGAGLVFASLNFGVLPLFLTLALSFGAGFASERVRLPAFSVSGFLRHKQTVAGIVVAVLAVLFFAAFFLRGAYFLGPGESIRRAEALKSGDYTLSAELSTSGDKISVEVTSMSYTQAALKESTVLASGSLASGEHLSFTVPEGSAAVYFRFSSDAGTLLKTASYSGASGAGTIPLRYLMVPEFIVNRLQGLWVNDNAIQRLVFFRDGIRLGLTSPLIGLGGGAFEGADRSVADYYYETAHTHNQYIQSFVDGGIIGLGLFAALAVFAFRALYLAKKKGLYPQLLPYLGGAVSLVFLHSMIEIDFMQPAFRTIACALLAVLAALFPVEQTFSIQKPAKRVLTAAAPVLAAAAILLSVGRIWALQSMKGSYNLDTFRTAALLDPFNGDDYKLSFLMSTAQTNSISLLSQDKEYLESIENRRIIPGTAIYLVRYYLQKADPDFEKAAEMAEIYIRGERVKESAWDDVFSQYSLAEWTAGDEGSRKLAESVDSLCSYLMELNRTLPQKIEPSQALAQYLWAEEYLRNDRVLVQAGETYDLNCDGVSDFVTQASDGSTVLQIPAVNSAQGMLQVKVYQAESMTPSIRLNGDLLTCGYRPDEGCWLAEAAVHSDSFQVEIGGVSDTTDCAVSLNPSN
;
A
#
# COMPACT_ATOMS: atom_id res chain seq x y z
N MET A 1 31.38 -41.87 26.41
CA MET A 1 31.99 -43.18 26.71
C MET A 1 31.49 -44.23 25.70
N SER A 2 32.20 -45.36 25.53
CA SER A 2 31.85 -46.60 24.77
C SER A 2 31.16 -46.43 23.38
N SER A 3 31.84 -46.60 22.24
CA SER A 3 32.12 -47.89 21.54
C SER A 3 30.88 -48.50 20.80
N LYS A 4 31.00 -49.16 19.62
CA LYS A 4 32.16 -49.60 18.83
C LYS A 4 31.84 -49.76 17.32
N ARG A 5 32.90 -50.07 16.54
CA ARG A 5 32.98 -50.36 15.08
C ARG A 5 32.01 -51.47 14.62
N GLY A 6 31.63 -51.65 13.35
CA GLY A 6 32.00 -50.96 12.08
C GLY A 6 32.55 -51.91 10.98
N LYS A 7 32.63 -51.46 9.71
CA LYS A 7 33.16 -52.17 8.49
C LYS A 7 32.22 -53.27 7.91
N ASN A 8 32.27 -53.69 6.62
CA ASN A 8 33.11 -53.29 5.46
C ASN A 8 32.41 -53.51 4.09
N LYS A 9 32.99 -52.96 3.01
CA LYS A 9 32.75 -53.31 1.57
C LYS A 9 33.43 -54.66 1.19
N PRO A 10 33.22 -55.32 0.00
CA PRO A 10 32.89 -54.74 -1.32
C PRO A 10 31.89 -55.53 -2.22
N ALA A 11 31.80 -55.13 -3.51
CA ALA A 11 31.14 -55.83 -4.63
C ALA A 11 32.15 -56.81 -5.34
N PRO A 12 31.86 -57.55 -6.45
CA PRO A 12 31.05 -57.17 -7.63
C PRO A 12 30.10 -58.28 -8.22
N ALA A 13 29.55 -58.02 -9.42
CA ALA A 13 28.65 -58.87 -10.24
C ALA A 13 29.45 -59.85 -11.18
N PRO A 14 28.97 -60.47 -12.32
CA PRO A 14 27.85 -60.10 -13.25
C PRO A 14 27.08 -61.26 -13.98
N ARG A 15 26.27 -60.90 -15.01
CA ARG A 15 25.61 -61.71 -16.09
C ARG A 15 24.29 -62.44 -15.69
N GLY A 16 23.36 -62.76 -16.60
CA GLY A 16 23.36 -62.69 -18.09
C GLY A 16 21.96 -62.45 -18.73
N GLU A 17 21.76 -62.82 -20.00
CA GLU A 17 20.71 -62.31 -20.93
C GLU A 17 19.66 -63.34 -21.45
N GLN A 18 18.51 -62.83 -21.94
CA GLN A 18 17.59 -63.35 -23.01
C GLN A 18 16.85 -64.71 -22.79
N VAL A 19 15.51 -64.88 -22.94
CA VAL A 19 14.59 -64.81 -24.14
C VAL A 19 14.81 -66.02 -25.11
N PRO A 20 13.80 -66.78 -25.67
CA PRO A 20 12.44 -66.39 -26.17
C PRO A 20 11.21 -67.40 -26.19
N ALA A 21 10.00 -66.84 -26.50
CA ALA A 21 8.93 -67.28 -27.47
C ALA A 21 7.86 -68.43 -27.31
N ALA A 22 6.76 -68.23 -28.09
CA ALA A 22 5.66 -69.11 -28.61
C ALA A 22 4.41 -69.46 -27.74
N GLY A 23 3.16 -69.55 -28.25
CA GLY A 23 2.55 -69.08 -29.54
C GLY A 23 1.17 -69.70 -29.96
N LYS A 24 0.40 -69.01 -30.85
CA LYS A 24 -0.77 -69.47 -31.68
C LYS A 24 -2.16 -69.74 -30.97
N PRO A 25 -3.30 -70.05 -31.69
CA PRO A 25 -4.05 -69.24 -32.70
C PRO A 25 -5.63 -69.37 -32.65
N ALA A 26 -6.40 -68.64 -33.51
CA ALA A 26 -7.64 -69.08 -34.26
C ALA A 26 -8.53 -67.90 -34.78
N ALA A 27 -9.44 -68.16 -35.74
CA ALA A 27 -10.34 -67.22 -36.48
C ALA A 27 -11.57 -68.02 -37.07
N PRO A 28 -12.48 -67.54 -37.97
CA PRO A 28 -12.64 -66.26 -38.75
C PRO A 28 -13.96 -65.51 -38.37
N ASP A 29 -14.84 -64.84 -39.15
CA ASP A 29 -15.09 -64.53 -40.59
C ASP A 29 -16.13 -63.34 -40.67
N SER A 30 -16.71 -62.76 -41.76
CA SER A 30 -16.72 -62.93 -43.24
C SER A 30 -17.32 -61.68 -43.98
N ARG A 31 -17.38 -61.72 -45.34
CA ARG A 31 -18.14 -60.88 -46.32
C ARG A 31 -17.50 -59.57 -46.87
N HIS A 32 -18.07 -59.09 -47.99
CA HIS A 32 -17.43 -58.43 -49.16
C HIS A 32 -18.33 -57.32 -49.77
N PRO A 33 -17.98 -56.54 -50.85
CA PRO A 33 -16.99 -56.78 -51.93
C PRO A 33 -16.05 -55.58 -52.31
N ASN A 34 -15.34 -55.74 -53.45
CA ASN A 34 -14.25 -54.91 -54.03
C ASN A 34 -14.78 -53.98 -55.18
N PRO A 35 -14.02 -53.26 -56.07
CA PRO A 35 -12.64 -53.45 -56.62
C PRO A 35 -11.72 -52.19 -56.42
N GLN A 36 -10.51 -51.91 -56.97
CA GLN A 36 -9.43 -52.49 -57.83
C GLN A 36 -8.17 -51.55 -57.66
N LYS A 37 -6.91 -51.70 -58.15
CA LYS A 37 -6.09 -52.70 -58.90
C LYS A 37 -4.59 -52.35 -58.77
N ALA A 38 -3.68 -53.35 -58.72
CA ALA A 38 -2.20 -53.30 -58.99
C ALA A 38 -1.27 -52.34 -58.17
N GLY A 39 0.00 -52.68 -57.90
CA GLY A 39 0.72 -53.97 -58.00
C GLY A 39 2.26 -53.89 -57.87
N ASN A 40 2.89 -54.99 -57.37
CA ASN A 40 4.31 -55.41 -57.51
C ASN A 40 5.46 -54.60 -56.81
N SER A 41 6.63 -55.18 -56.44
CA SER A 41 7.02 -56.59 -56.16
C SER A 41 8.47 -56.77 -55.60
N ALA A 42 8.63 -57.58 -54.53
CA ALA A 42 9.80 -58.46 -54.19
C ALA A 42 11.24 -57.82 -54.06
N PHE A 43 12.37 -58.49 -53.72
CA PHE A 43 12.83 -59.89 -53.55
C PHE A 43 13.81 -60.00 -52.32
N VAL A 44 13.80 -61.10 -51.53
CA VAL A 44 14.94 -62.02 -51.12
C VAL A 44 16.33 -61.41 -50.74
N SER A 45 17.20 -61.85 -49.79
CA SER A 45 17.47 -63.11 -49.03
C SER A 45 18.45 -62.88 -47.84
N ARG A 46 18.58 -63.86 -46.90
CA ARG A 46 19.80 -64.41 -46.20
C ARG A 46 20.85 -63.43 -45.57
N GLU A 47 21.75 -63.79 -44.64
CA GLU A 47 22.13 -65.08 -44.00
C GLU A 47 22.61 -64.88 -42.53
N ALA A 48 23.34 -65.86 -41.97
CA ALA A 48 23.65 -66.01 -40.54
C ALA A 48 24.66 -65.01 -39.92
N GLN A 49 24.65 -64.93 -38.57
CA GLN A 49 25.69 -64.30 -37.76
C GLN A 49 27.01 -65.09 -37.78
N ASN A 50 28.14 -64.40 -37.61
CA ASN A 50 29.38 -65.00 -37.09
C ASN A 50 30.10 -64.02 -36.12
N ARG A 51 31.13 -64.50 -35.43
CA ARG A 51 31.69 -63.91 -34.20
C ARG A 51 32.76 -62.82 -34.41
N SER A 52 33.05 -62.10 -33.31
CA SER A 52 34.13 -61.12 -33.09
C SER A 52 34.00 -59.76 -33.81
N GLY A 53 34.52 -58.65 -33.27
CA GLY A 53 35.20 -58.44 -31.99
C GLY A 53 35.51 -56.95 -31.73
N SER A 54 35.91 -56.61 -30.49
CA SER A 54 36.57 -55.36 -30.06
C SER A 54 36.19 -54.03 -30.76
N GLY A 55 35.32 -53.22 -30.15
CA GLY A 55 35.09 -51.82 -30.56
C GLY A 55 34.17 -51.07 -29.61
N SER A 56 34.44 -49.78 -29.37
CA SER A 56 33.68 -48.93 -28.42
C SER A 56 32.52 -48.16 -29.10
N PRO A 57 31.28 -48.23 -28.60
CA PRO A 57 30.27 -47.20 -28.85
C PRO A 57 30.55 -46.01 -27.91
N SER A 58 30.74 -44.76 -28.35
CA SER A 58 30.10 -43.99 -29.44
C SER A 58 28.61 -43.77 -29.20
N ALA A 59 28.16 -42.53 -29.40
CA ALA A 59 26.80 -42.10 -29.07
C ALA A 59 25.80 -42.50 -30.16
N ALA A 60 24.76 -43.25 -29.78
CA ALA A 60 23.59 -43.51 -30.62
C ALA A 60 22.35 -42.90 -29.94
N ALA A 61 21.70 -41.95 -30.62
CA ALA A 61 20.56 -41.24 -30.08
C ALA A 61 19.28 -42.08 -30.17
N VAL A 62 18.71 -42.48 -29.03
CA VAL A 62 17.33 -42.98 -28.98
C VAL A 62 16.38 -41.77 -29.05
N SER A 63 15.83 -41.55 -30.25
CA SER A 63 14.94 -40.44 -30.57
C SER A 63 13.53 -40.62 -29.98
N ALA A 64 13.42 -40.52 -28.66
CA ALA A 64 12.13 -40.39 -27.98
C ALA A 64 11.35 -39.21 -28.58
N ARG A 65 10.17 -39.49 -29.16
CA ARG A 65 9.33 -38.47 -29.81
C ARG A 65 9.02 -37.33 -28.83
N PRO A 66 9.22 -36.06 -29.20
CA PRO A 66 9.05 -34.95 -28.27
C PRO A 66 7.58 -34.74 -27.91
N ALA A 67 7.24 -34.93 -26.63
CA ALA A 67 5.92 -34.63 -26.09
C ALA A 67 5.65 -33.10 -26.08
N ARG A 68 5.19 -32.58 -27.22
CA ARG A 68 4.69 -31.21 -27.37
C ARG A 68 3.28 -31.08 -26.76
N PRO A 69 2.93 -29.95 -26.12
CA PRO A 69 3.60 -29.57 -24.87
C PRO A 69 2.61 -29.15 -23.77
N PHE A 70 2.81 -29.60 -22.54
CA PHE A 70 2.07 -29.13 -21.35
C PHE A 70 2.54 -27.70 -20.89
N PHE A 71 2.93 -26.86 -21.85
CA PHE A 71 3.58 -25.57 -21.66
C PHE A 71 2.58 -24.39 -21.72
N TRP A 72 1.52 -24.51 -22.52
CA TRP A 72 0.45 -23.51 -22.63
C TRP A 72 -0.15 -23.07 -21.28
N PRO A 73 -0.42 -23.96 -20.30
CA PRO A 73 -0.91 -23.53 -18.99
C PRO A 73 0.13 -22.69 -18.24
N CYS A 74 1.43 -22.95 -18.40
CA CYS A 74 2.48 -22.12 -17.80
C CYS A 74 2.53 -20.73 -18.44
N ILE A 75 2.31 -20.62 -19.76
CA ILE A 75 2.21 -19.32 -20.45
C ILE A 75 1.01 -18.53 -19.90
N LEU A 76 -0.16 -19.16 -19.83
CA LEU A 76 -1.39 -18.51 -19.34
C LEU A 76 -1.25 -18.04 -17.88
N ILE A 77 -0.65 -18.88 -17.03
CA ILE A 77 -0.36 -18.58 -15.63
C ILE A 77 0.65 -17.43 -15.49
N CYS A 78 1.66 -17.35 -16.36
CA CYS A 78 2.57 -16.20 -16.41
C CYS A 78 1.90 -14.95 -17.01
N ALA A 79 0.92 -15.08 -17.91
CA ALA A 79 0.15 -13.95 -18.43
C ALA A 79 -0.70 -13.28 -17.32
N VAL A 80 -1.17 -14.04 -16.33
CA VAL A 80 -1.80 -13.48 -15.11
C VAL A 80 -0.81 -12.59 -14.33
N VAL A 81 0.46 -13.00 -14.20
CA VAL A 81 1.51 -12.14 -13.60
C VAL A 81 1.69 -10.86 -14.40
N CYS A 82 1.85 -10.95 -15.72
CA CYS A 82 2.02 -9.77 -16.57
C CYS A 82 0.81 -8.83 -16.53
N PHE A 83 -0.42 -9.38 -16.50
CA PHE A 83 -1.65 -8.59 -16.39
C PHE A 83 -1.66 -7.77 -15.10
N PHE A 84 -1.57 -8.42 -13.93
CA PHE A 84 -1.62 -7.69 -12.65
C PHE A 84 -0.40 -6.79 -12.40
N ALA A 85 0.74 -7.04 -13.05
CA ALA A 85 1.93 -6.19 -12.94
C ALA A 85 1.95 -4.99 -13.91
N VAL A 86 0.94 -4.88 -14.78
CA VAL A 86 0.72 -3.70 -15.66
C VAL A 86 -0.61 -3.01 -15.35
N ALA A 87 -1.61 -3.77 -14.89
CA ALA A 87 -2.89 -3.26 -14.39
C ALA A 87 -2.87 -2.94 -12.88
N GLY A 88 -1.68 -2.84 -12.26
CA GLY A 88 -1.54 -2.64 -10.81
C GLY A 88 -2.12 -1.32 -10.30
N ALA A 89 -2.16 -0.30 -11.17
CA ALA A 89 -2.72 1.03 -10.90
C ALA A 89 -4.02 1.31 -11.68
N TRP A 90 -4.52 0.34 -12.45
CA TRP A 90 -5.79 0.52 -13.16
C TRP A 90 -6.90 0.45 -12.12
N GLN A 91 -7.71 1.51 -12.00
CA GLN A 91 -8.88 1.57 -11.09
C GLN A 91 -10.03 0.70 -11.64
N LEU A 92 -9.74 -0.58 -11.88
CA LEU A 92 -10.59 -1.54 -12.58
C LEU A 92 -12.03 -1.52 -12.04
N ARG A 93 -12.99 -1.44 -12.97
CA ARG A 93 -14.45 -1.46 -12.76
C ARG A 93 -14.94 -2.55 -11.80
N TRP A 94 -14.16 -3.62 -11.66
CA TRP A 94 -14.31 -4.67 -10.66
C TRP A 94 -12.98 -4.80 -9.92
N ASP A 95 -13.04 -4.97 -8.59
CA ASP A 95 -11.89 -5.11 -7.71
C ASP A 95 -10.81 -6.04 -8.30
N SER A 96 -9.55 -5.59 -8.36
CA SER A 96 -8.46 -6.40 -8.92
C SER A 96 -8.30 -7.74 -8.19
N GLN A 97 -8.62 -7.76 -6.89
CA GLN A 97 -8.68 -8.93 -6.02
C GLN A 97 -9.78 -9.92 -6.47
N LEU A 98 -10.98 -9.42 -6.82
CA LEU A 98 -12.08 -10.22 -7.35
C LEU A 98 -11.71 -10.86 -8.69
N ILE A 99 -11.14 -10.08 -9.61
CA ILE A 99 -10.66 -10.57 -10.91
C ILE A 99 -9.58 -11.65 -10.70
N TYR A 100 -8.70 -11.48 -9.70
CA TYR A 100 -7.67 -12.47 -9.36
C TYR A 100 -8.26 -13.79 -8.85
N ALA A 101 -9.26 -13.74 -7.97
CA ALA A 101 -10.00 -14.92 -7.52
C ALA A 101 -10.72 -15.61 -8.70
N LEU A 102 -11.40 -14.84 -9.54
CA LEU A 102 -12.18 -15.33 -10.69
C LEU A 102 -11.30 -15.92 -11.80
N ALA A 103 -10.05 -15.45 -11.96
CA ALA A 103 -9.08 -16.07 -12.86
C ALA A 103 -8.52 -17.39 -12.30
N ALA A 104 -8.25 -17.46 -10.99
CA ALA A 104 -7.56 -18.59 -10.37
C ALA A 104 -8.48 -19.76 -9.97
N ALA A 105 -9.69 -19.48 -9.46
CA ALA A 105 -10.61 -20.50 -8.94
C ALA A 105 -11.12 -21.48 -10.02
N PRO A 106 -11.55 -21.06 -11.23
CA PRO A 106 -11.97 -21.98 -12.28
C PRO A 106 -10.80 -22.83 -12.79
N ALA A 107 -9.60 -22.25 -12.92
CA ALA A 107 -8.39 -22.99 -13.29
C ALA A 107 -8.07 -24.09 -12.27
N PHE A 108 -8.19 -23.79 -10.97
CA PHE A 108 -8.07 -24.78 -9.90
C PHE A 108 -9.13 -25.88 -10.02
N LEU A 109 -10.42 -25.55 -10.20
CA LEU A 109 -11.48 -26.55 -10.35
C LEU A 109 -11.27 -27.45 -11.59
N ILE A 110 -10.86 -26.89 -12.73
CA ILE A 110 -10.56 -27.64 -13.96
C ILE A 110 -9.40 -28.63 -13.74
N VAL A 111 -8.35 -28.23 -13.02
CA VAL A 111 -7.23 -29.12 -12.67
C VAL A 111 -7.64 -30.17 -11.65
N PHE A 112 -8.38 -29.77 -10.61
CA PHE A 112 -8.76 -30.61 -9.47
C PHE A 112 -9.88 -31.63 -9.79
N SER A 113 -10.72 -31.36 -10.80
CA SER A 113 -11.74 -32.30 -11.29
C SER A 113 -11.14 -33.68 -11.62
N ARG A 114 -9.91 -33.71 -12.13
CA ARG A 114 -9.19 -34.90 -12.60
C ARG A 114 -8.83 -35.81 -11.43
N LYS A 115 -9.34 -37.06 -11.45
CA LYS A 115 -9.13 -38.08 -10.39
C LYS A 115 -7.63 -38.29 -10.07
N GLU A 116 -6.79 -38.26 -11.10
CA GLU A 116 -5.32 -38.31 -11.00
C GLU A 116 -4.76 -37.21 -10.09
N MET A 117 -5.11 -35.95 -10.34
CA MET A 117 -4.57 -34.79 -9.60
C MET A 117 -4.99 -34.81 -8.13
N ARG A 118 -6.19 -35.34 -7.83
CA ARG A 118 -6.67 -35.59 -6.46
C ARG A 118 -5.91 -36.70 -5.75
N GLY A 119 -5.40 -37.71 -6.48
CA GLY A 119 -4.47 -38.71 -5.94
C GLY A 119 -3.12 -38.08 -5.60
N ILE A 120 -2.51 -37.40 -6.59
CA ILE A 120 -1.23 -36.70 -6.46
C ILE A 120 -1.20 -35.77 -5.24
N LEU A 121 -2.26 -34.97 -5.01
CA LEU A 121 -2.35 -34.11 -3.83
C LEU A 121 -2.38 -34.89 -2.52
N ARG A 122 -3.18 -35.97 -2.45
CA ARG A 122 -3.37 -36.76 -1.22
C ARG A 122 -2.09 -37.49 -0.83
N GLU A 123 -1.30 -37.92 -1.80
CA GLU A 123 0.00 -38.55 -1.57
C GLU A 123 1.03 -37.50 -1.12
N ASN A 124 1.31 -36.51 -1.97
CA ASN A 124 2.46 -35.58 -1.86
C ASN A 124 2.15 -34.28 -1.08
N LEU A 125 1.13 -34.28 -0.20
CA LEU A 125 0.76 -33.08 0.56
C LEU A 125 1.89 -32.65 1.50
N SER A 126 2.18 -31.34 1.51
CA SER A 126 3.17 -30.70 2.37
C SER A 126 2.55 -29.61 3.26
N PRO A 127 3.29 -29.01 4.21
CA PRO A 127 2.73 -27.99 5.12
C PRO A 127 2.34 -26.67 4.43
N LEU A 128 3.08 -26.22 3.40
CA LEU A 128 2.82 -24.93 2.75
C LEU A 128 1.41 -24.83 2.10
N PRO A 129 0.92 -25.84 1.35
CA PRO A 129 -0.48 -25.89 0.88
C PRO A 129 -1.52 -25.81 2.02
N LEU A 130 -1.25 -26.44 3.17
CA LEU A 130 -2.17 -26.42 4.30
C LEU A 130 -2.20 -25.06 5.00
N LEU A 131 -1.05 -24.39 5.12
CA LEU A 131 -0.95 -23.07 5.74
C LEU A 131 -1.61 -22.00 4.85
N LEU A 132 -1.40 -22.05 3.52
CA LEU A 132 -2.12 -21.19 2.59
C LEU A 132 -3.63 -21.45 2.60
N PHE A 133 -4.07 -22.72 2.64
CA PHE A 133 -5.49 -23.06 2.77
C PHE A 133 -6.09 -22.58 4.09
N ALA A 134 -5.38 -22.73 5.21
CA ALA A 134 -5.82 -22.26 6.53
C ALA A 134 -5.93 -20.73 6.58
N LEU A 135 -5.01 -20.01 5.94
CA LEU A 135 -5.12 -18.56 5.74
C LEU A 135 -6.36 -18.20 4.93
N SER A 136 -6.59 -18.80 3.76
CA SER A 136 -7.80 -18.53 2.96
C SER A 136 -9.10 -18.89 3.69
N LEU A 137 -9.09 -19.91 4.56
CA LEU A 137 -10.23 -20.21 5.44
C LEU A 137 -10.43 -19.18 6.56
N LEU A 138 -9.34 -18.63 7.13
CA LEU A 138 -9.43 -17.58 8.14
C LEU A 138 -10.01 -16.29 7.55
N TYR A 139 -9.53 -15.85 6.37
CA TYR A 139 -10.10 -14.68 5.69
C TYR A 139 -11.54 -14.93 5.22
N PHE A 140 -11.89 -16.16 4.79
CA PHE A 140 -13.28 -16.53 4.50
C PHE A 140 -14.17 -16.42 5.75
N ALA A 141 -13.73 -16.92 6.90
CA ALA A 141 -14.44 -16.77 8.16
C ALA A 141 -14.54 -15.29 8.58
N GLY A 142 -13.48 -14.51 8.33
CA GLY A 142 -13.41 -13.06 8.59
C GLY A 142 -14.46 -12.22 7.87
N MET A 143 -15.06 -12.72 6.78
CA MET A 143 -16.21 -12.03 6.15
C MET A 143 -17.48 -12.04 7.03
N PHE A 144 -17.61 -13.02 7.92
CA PHE A 144 -18.83 -13.21 8.74
C PHE A 144 -18.76 -12.52 10.11
N TYR A 145 -17.56 -12.36 10.69
CA TYR A 145 -17.38 -11.69 11.99
C TYR A 145 -16.59 -10.37 11.90
N GLY A 146 -16.00 -10.06 10.75
CA GLY A 146 -15.19 -8.87 10.57
C GLY A 146 -16.00 -7.58 10.57
N TRP A 147 -15.43 -6.50 11.08
CA TRP A 147 -16.12 -5.21 11.20
C TRP A 147 -16.51 -4.65 9.83
N PHE A 148 -15.63 -4.76 8.84
CA PHE A 148 -15.80 -4.19 7.50
C PHE A 148 -16.02 -5.28 6.47
N GLN A 149 -17.24 -5.82 6.37
CA GLN A 149 -17.54 -6.99 5.52
C GLN A 149 -17.14 -6.81 4.05
N LYS A 150 -17.32 -5.59 3.52
CA LYS A 150 -16.88 -5.13 2.19
C LYS A 150 -15.37 -5.28 1.96
N LEU A 151 -14.56 -4.92 2.95
CA LEU A 151 -13.09 -5.03 2.90
C LEU A 151 -12.65 -6.48 3.14
N ALA A 152 -13.32 -7.19 4.04
CA ALA A 152 -13.06 -8.60 4.31
C ALA A 152 -13.33 -9.48 3.09
N LEU A 153 -14.35 -9.17 2.28
CA LEU A 153 -14.61 -9.82 0.99
C LEU A 153 -13.45 -9.60 -0.01
N ARG A 154 -12.94 -8.37 -0.10
CA ARG A 154 -11.81 -8.00 -0.97
C ARG A 154 -10.54 -8.79 -0.60
N GLU A 155 -10.22 -8.88 0.69
CA GLU A 155 -9.07 -9.65 1.18
C GLU A 155 -9.28 -11.17 1.12
N PHE A 156 -10.52 -11.65 1.26
CA PHE A 156 -10.85 -13.05 0.97
C PHE A 156 -10.56 -13.38 -0.50
N PHE A 157 -11.02 -12.58 -1.46
CA PHE A 157 -10.73 -12.82 -2.88
C PHE A 157 -9.22 -12.84 -3.14
N LEU A 158 -8.46 -11.89 -2.58
CA LEU A 158 -7.01 -11.83 -2.74
C LEU A 158 -6.28 -13.06 -2.16
N THR A 159 -6.64 -13.47 -0.95
CA THR A 159 -6.02 -14.62 -0.25
C THR A 159 -6.44 -15.95 -0.88
N ALA A 160 -7.69 -16.10 -1.30
CA ALA A 160 -8.20 -17.30 -1.96
C ALA A 160 -7.63 -17.44 -3.38
N GLY A 161 -7.59 -16.36 -4.16
CA GLY A 161 -6.96 -16.33 -5.49
C GLY A 161 -5.50 -16.81 -5.45
N GLY A 162 -4.74 -16.33 -4.46
CA GLY A 162 -3.36 -16.79 -4.21
C GLY A 162 -3.26 -18.29 -3.91
N PHE A 163 -4.15 -18.82 -3.06
CA PHE A 163 -4.20 -20.25 -2.75
C PHE A 163 -4.60 -21.12 -3.97
N PHE A 164 -5.56 -20.69 -4.79
CA PHE A 164 -5.95 -21.42 -6.00
C PHE A 164 -4.83 -21.41 -7.05
N TYR A 165 -4.20 -20.26 -7.26
CA TYR A 165 -3.06 -20.10 -8.17
C TYR A 165 -1.85 -20.94 -7.72
N PHE A 166 -1.49 -20.89 -6.44
CA PHE A 166 -0.51 -21.79 -5.82
C PHE A 166 -0.86 -23.25 -6.09
N SER A 167 -2.12 -23.64 -5.88
CA SER A 167 -2.58 -25.03 -5.97
C SER A 167 -2.50 -25.58 -7.39
N VAL A 168 -2.87 -24.79 -8.40
CA VAL A 168 -2.71 -25.14 -9.82
C VAL A 168 -1.23 -25.44 -10.13
N LEU A 169 -0.32 -24.54 -9.77
CA LEU A 169 1.12 -24.70 -10.01
C LEU A 169 1.71 -25.89 -9.26
N TYR A 170 1.42 -26.01 -7.97
CA TYR A 170 1.90 -27.10 -7.12
C TYR A 170 1.50 -28.47 -7.67
N LEU A 171 0.23 -28.64 -8.08
CA LEU A 171 -0.25 -29.88 -8.70
C LEU A 171 0.44 -30.17 -10.05
N MET A 172 0.64 -29.15 -10.89
CA MET A 172 1.36 -29.30 -12.16
C MET A 172 2.83 -29.70 -11.97
N PHE A 173 3.50 -29.13 -10.97
CA PHE A 173 4.91 -29.44 -10.66
C PHE A 173 5.09 -30.80 -9.99
N LEU A 174 4.12 -31.24 -9.17
CA LEU A 174 4.09 -32.60 -8.63
C LEU A 174 3.89 -33.63 -9.75
N LYS A 175 2.97 -33.38 -10.69
CA LYS A 175 2.74 -34.25 -11.86
C LYS A 175 3.96 -34.32 -12.79
N ASN A 176 4.67 -33.22 -13.01
CA ASN A 176 5.94 -33.23 -13.72
C ASN A 176 6.89 -32.14 -13.19
N ARG A 177 7.98 -32.57 -12.56
CA ARG A 177 8.99 -31.68 -11.93
C ARG A 177 9.82 -30.88 -12.94
N GLU A 178 9.89 -31.29 -14.22
CA GLU A 178 10.49 -30.45 -15.26
C GLU A 178 9.64 -29.20 -15.53
N THR A 179 8.32 -29.27 -15.34
CA THR A 179 7.42 -28.12 -15.52
C THR A 179 7.81 -26.97 -14.61
N ALA A 180 8.27 -27.24 -13.38
CA ALA A 180 8.79 -26.21 -12.49
C ALA A 180 10.03 -25.49 -13.06
N GLN A 181 10.93 -26.24 -13.71
CA GLN A 181 12.11 -25.65 -14.37
C GLN A 181 11.70 -24.78 -15.56
N ARG A 182 10.75 -25.24 -16.39
CA ARG A 182 10.25 -24.48 -17.55
C ARG A 182 9.44 -23.24 -17.14
N PHE A 183 8.70 -23.35 -16.03
CA PHE A 183 7.97 -22.24 -15.43
C PHE A 183 8.91 -21.17 -14.86
N LEU A 184 9.99 -21.55 -14.16
CA LEU A 184 11.00 -20.58 -13.68
C LEU A 184 11.67 -19.80 -14.82
N SER A 185 11.88 -20.45 -15.98
CA SER A 185 12.32 -19.77 -17.21
C SER A 185 11.29 -18.75 -17.70
N ALA A 186 10.01 -19.12 -17.75
CA ALA A 186 8.95 -18.20 -18.17
C ALA A 186 8.79 -17.02 -17.18
N LEU A 187 8.82 -17.27 -15.87
CA LEU A 187 8.71 -16.24 -14.84
C LEU A 187 9.87 -15.24 -14.88
N ALA A 188 11.11 -15.71 -15.12
CA ALA A 188 12.26 -14.83 -15.31
C ALA A 188 12.09 -13.90 -16.54
N VAL A 189 11.60 -14.45 -17.65
CA VAL A 189 11.27 -13.66 -18.85
C VAL A 189 10.16 -12.65 -18.55
N CYS A 190 9.09 -13.03 -17.87
CA CYS A 190 7.98 -12.14 -17.53
C CYS A 190 8.40 -10.98 -16.63
N ILE A 191 9.15 -11.23 -15.55
CA ILE A 191 9.65 -10.14 -14.69
C ILE A 191 10.56 -9.19 -15.50
N GLY A 192 11.43 -9.72 -16.38
CA GLY A 192 12.26 -8.90 -17.26
C GLY A 192 11.46 -8.12 -18.31
N VAL A 193 10.36 -8.66 -18.83
CA VAL A 193 9.46 -7.95 -19.76
C VAL A 193 8.72 -6.82 -19.04
N VAL A 194 8.16 -7.04 -17.84
CA VAL A 194 7.51 -5.94 -17.09
C VAL A 194 8.54 -4.91 -16.61
N SER A 195 9.78 -5.34 -16.33
CA SER A 195 10.92 -4.44 -16.06
C SER A 195 11.25 -3.56 -17.27
N LEU A 196 11.12 -4.08 -18.51
CA LEU A 196 11.24 -3.29 -19.73
C LEU A 196 10.09 -2.31 -19.88
N VAL A 197 8.84 -2.77 -19.73
CA VAL A 197 7.62 -1.94 -19.82
C VAL A 197 7.68 -0.77 -18.83
N SER A 198 8.16 -1.02 -17.61
CA SER A 198 8.32 0.02 -16.59
C SER A 198 9.40 1.06 -16.91
N ILE A 199 10.46 0.70 -17.65
CA ILE A 199 11.46 1.66 -18.13
C ILE A 199 10.94 2.41 -19.37
N GLU A 200 10.25 1.71 -20.27
CA GLU A 200 9.67 2.28 -21.49
C GLU A 200 8.65 3.37 -21.14
N LEU A 201 7.67 3.06 -20.30
CA LEU A 201 6.62 3.99 -19.87
C LEU A 201 7.22 5.22 -19.17
N ALA A 202 8.25 5.01 -18.34
CA ALA A 202 8.93 6.09 -17.63
C ALA A 202 9.84 6.97 -18.52
N THR A 203 10.14 6.57 -19.76
CA THR A 203 11.11 7.29 -20.61
C THR A 203 10.55 7.71 -21.95
N SER A 204 10.15 6.78 -22.81
CA SER A 204 9.64 7.08 -24.16
C SER A 204 8.12 7.03 -24.28
N GLY A 205 7.41 6.41 -23.33
CA GLY A 205 5.94 6.44 -23.23
C GLY A 205 5.19 5.77 -24.39
N LEU A 206 5.87 5.05 -25.29
CA LEU A 206 5.30 4.49 -26.52
C LEU A 206 4.23 3.43 -26.22
N LEU A 207 4.34 2.73 -25.08
CA LEU A 207 3.36 1.76 -24.62
C LEU A 207 2.16 2.40 -23.89
N PHE A 208 2.20 3.70 -23.55
CA PHE A 208 1.09 4.35 -22.83
C PHE A 208 -0.20 4.32 -23.66
N ALA A 209 -0.17 4.78 -24.90
CA ALA A 209 -1.34 4.81 -25.78
C ALA A 209 -2.00 3.43 -26.02
N PRO A 210 -1.27 2.34 -26.38
CA PRO A 210 -1.89 1.03 -26.53
C PRO A 210 -2.35 0.41 -25.20
N LEU A 211 -1.68 0.66 -24.07
CA LEU A 211 -2.16 0.22 -22.76
C LEU A 211 -3.42 0.98 -22.32
N HIS A 212 -3.47 2.29 -22.54
CA HIS A 212 -4.64 3.13 -22.26
C HIS A 212 -5.85 2.65 -23.08
N ALA A 213 -5.66 2.32 -24.37
CA ALA A 213 -6.72 1.75 -25.20
C ALA A 213 -7.26 0.42 -24.65
N VAL A 214 -6.40 -0.46 -24.11
CA VAL A 214 -6.82 -1.71 -23.47
C VAL A 214 -7.54 -1.46 -22.14
N SER A 215 -7.06 -0.53 -21.31
CA SER A 215 -7.71 -0.19 -20.03
C SER A 215 -9.09 0.44 -20.25
N ALA A 216 -9.21 1.37 -21.19
CA ALA A 216 -10.49 1.98 -21.57
C ALA A 216 -11.51 0.96 -22.08
N LEU A 217 -11.07 -0.10 -22.79
CA LEU A 217 -11.95 -1.22 -23.18
C LEU A 217 -12.43 -2.08 -22.00
N LEU A 218 -11.72 -2.08 -20.87
CA LEU A 218 -12.19 -2.67 -19.60
C LEU A 218 -13.11 -1.72 -18.80
N GLY A 219 -13.24 -0.48 -19.26
CA GLY A 219 -14.16 0.53 -18.75
C GLY A 219 -13.50 1.71 -18.03
N GLU A 220 -12.18 1.70 -17.84
CA GLU A 220 -11.48 2.62 -16.93
C GLU A 220 -10.18 3.14 -17.58
N PRO A 221 -10.02 4.46 -17.82
CA PRO A 221 -8.81 5.01 -18.43
C PRO A 221 -7.58 4.91 -17.51
N ILE A 222 -6.38 5.01 -18.10
CA ILE A 222 -5.14 5.13 -17.32
C ILE A 222 -4.93 6.60 -16.99
N ALA A 223 -4.69 6.91 -15.71
CA ALA A 223 -4.45 8.28 -15.24
C ALA A 223 -3.19 8.91 -15.87
N GLU A 224 -3.21 10.24 -16.01
CA GLU A 224 -2.03 11.00 -16.42
C GLU A 224 -0.88 10.80 -15.41
N GLY A 225 0.36 10.72 -15.92
CA GLY A 225 1.55 10.47 -15.08
C GLY A 225 1.79 9.01 -14.65
N PHE A 226 0.93 8.05 -15.03
CA PHE A 226 1.13 6.62 -14.74
C PHE A 226 2.53 6.12 -15.18
N ALA A 227 3.18 5.37 -14.28
CA ALA A 227 4.47 4.72 -14.51
C ALA A 227 5.63 5.67 -14.91
N SER A 228 5.54 6.95 -14.53
CA SER A 228 6.52 8.01 -14.84
C SER A 228 7.70 8.07 -13.86
N PHE A 229 8.52 9.14 -13.93
CA PHE A 229 9.48 9.49 -12.89
C PHE A 229 8.86 10.43 -11.84
N GLU A 230 8.93 10.04 -10.56
CA GLU A 230 8.90 11.00 -9.44
C GLU A 230 10.02 12.02 -9.65
N ALA A 231 9.68 13.32 -9.53
CA ALA A 231 10.53 14.45 -9.90
C ALA A 231 12.01 14.25 -9.50
N ASN A 232 12.86 14.04 -10.51
CA ASN A 232 14.31 13.84 -10.41
C ASN A 232 14.78 12.79 -9.36
N THR A 233 13.97 11.76 -9.05
CA THR A 233 14.29 10.79 -7.99
C THR A 233 14.16 9.30 -8.35
N ARG A 234 13.02 8.82 -8.86
CA ARG A 234 12.81 7.39 -9.19
C ARG A 234 11.65 7.16 -10.14
N ILE A 235 11.58 5.99 -10.79
CA ILE A 235 10.39 5.57 -11.54
C ILE A 235 9.28 5.07 -10.59
N THR A 236 7.99 5.24 -10.92
CA THR A 236 6.86 4.62 -10.18
C THR A 236 6.53 3.20 -10.67
N THR A 237 6.92 2.85 -11.89
CA THR A 237 6.72 1.54 -12.58
C THR A 237 5.27 1.24 -13.00
N SER A 238 5.07 0.21 -13.84
CA SER A 238 3.74 -0.23 -14.28
C SER A 238 2.87 -0.85 -13.17
N MET A 239 3.39 -1.00 -11.96
CA MET A 239 2.63 -1.37 -10.76
C MET A 239 2.26 -0.16 -9.89
N ASP A 240 2.77 1.04 -10.22
CA ASP A 240 2.66 2.31 -9.48
C ASP A 240 3.02 2.23 -7.97
N ASN A 241 3.71 1.15 -7.59
CA ASN A 241 4.37 1.00 -6.32
C ASN A 241 5.80 0.52 -6.56
N PRO A 242 6.77 1.44 -6.68
CA PRO A 242 8.16 1.07 -6.97
C PRO A 242 8.85 0.32 -5.83
N ASN A 243 8.28 0.30 -4.61
CA ASN A 243 8.82 -0.51 -3.52
C ASN A 243 8.49 -1.99 -3.72
N VAL A 244 7.22 -2.32 -3.98
CA VAL A 244 6.81 -3.69 -4.30
C VAL A 244 7.44 -4.14 -5.62
N PHE A 245 7.54 -3.25 -6.61
CA PHE A 245 8.21 -3.56 -7.88
C PHE A 245 9.70 -3.86 -7.70
N ALA A 246 10.44 -3.09 -6.89
CA ALA A 246 11.85 -3.33 -6.64
C ALA A 246 12.09 -4.74 -6.06
N ALA A 247 11.28 -5.19 -5.09
CA ALA A 247 11.37 -6.55 -4.58
C ALA A 247 11.06 -7.62 -5.65
N MET A 248 10.06 -7.39 -6.52
CA MET A 248 9.78 -8.23 -7.69
C MET A 248 10.94 -8.27 -8.69
N ALA A 249 11.58 -7.13 -8.99
CA ALA A 249 12.72 -7.02 -9.88
C ALA A 249 13.95 -7.76 -9.33
N ALA A 250 14.21 -7.67 -8.02
CA ALA A 250 15.28 -8.41 -7.34
C ALA A 250 15.03 -9.94 -7.35
N ILE A 251 13.77 -10.40 -7.28
CA ILE A 251 13.40 -11.80 -7.56
C ILE A 251 13.75 -12.16 -9.02
N GLY A 252 13.44 -11.27 -9.97
CA GLY A 252 13.82 -11.40 -11.39
C GLY A 252 15.33 -11.58 -11.61
N VAL A 253 16.17 -10.84 -10.87
CA VAL A 253 17.63 -11.00 -10.87
C VAL A 253 18.05 -12.40 -10.41
N PHE A 254 17.53 -12.88 -9.27
CA PHE A 254 17.86 -14.21 -8.75
C PHE A 254 17.46 -15.32 -9.74
N LEU A 255 16.27 -15.25 -10.33
CA LEU A 255 15.83 -16.23 -11.31
C LEU A 255 16.67 -16.18 -12.59
N SER A 256 16.95 -14.99 -13.12
CA SER A 256 17.72 -14.79 -14.36
C SER A 256 19.16 -15.29 -14.23
N LEU A 257 19.85 -14.97 -13.13
CA LEU A 257 21.18 -15.51 -12.83
C LEU A 257 21.17 -17.04 -12.70
N GLN A 258 20.12 -17.61 -12.09
CA GLN A 258 19.98 -19.06 -11.96
C GLN A 258 19.80 -19.75 -13.31
N ARG A 259 19.02 -19.15 -14.23
CA ARG A 259 18.86 -19.63 -15.61
C ARG A 259 20.19 -19.55 -16.38
N HIS A 260 20.87 -18.40 -16.32
CA HIS A 260 22.19 -18.20 -16.94
C HIS A 260 23.23 -19.23 -16.46
N GLY A 261 23.21 -19.59 -15.17
CA GLY A 261 24.14 -20.58 -14.59
C GLY A 261 23.88 -22.05 -14.97
N VAL A 262 22.80 -22.37 -15.69
CA VAL A 262 22.37 -23.75 -16.01
C VAL A 262 22.07 -23.95 -17.50
N GLU A 263 21.68 -22.91 -18.24
CA GLU A 263 21.41 -22.98 -19.68
C GLU A 263 22.67 -23.31 -20.50
N THR A 264 22.51 -24.19 -21.49
CA THR A 264 23.61 -24.68 -22.35
C THR A 264 23.64 -24.02 -23.71
N ASP A 265 22.51 -23.50 -24.19
CA ASP A 265 22.46 -22.68 -25.40
C ASP A 265 23.01 -21.27 -25.13
N ARG A 266 24.07 -20.87 -25.85
CA ARG A 266 24.76 -19.59 -25.66
C ARG A 266 23.84 -18.38 -25.91
N LEU A 267 22.91 -18.48 -26.85
CA LEU A 267 21.96 -17.41 -27.14
C LEU A 267 21.03 -17.20 -25.94
N ARG A 268 20.32 -18.23 -25.48
CA ARG A 268 19.50 -18.15 -24.26
C ARG A 268 20.31 -17.77 -23.02
N ARG A 269 21.53 -18.28 -22.86
CA ARG A 269 22.41 -17.94 -21.74
C ARG A 269 22.79 -16.45 -21.73
N SER A 270 23.01 -15.85 -22.91
CA SER A 270 23.18 -14.40 -23.09
C SER A 270 21.90 -13.64 -22.74
N LEU A 271 20.74 -14.10 -23.25
CA LEU A 271 19.44 -13.47 -23.01
C LEU A 271 19.06 -13.48 -21.52
N TYR A 272 19.30 -14.56 -20.78
CA TYR A 272 19.08 -14.60 -19.34
C TYR A 272 20.01 -13.67 -18.57
N LEU A 273 21.26 -13.45 -19.00
CA LEU A 273 22.10 -12.42 -18.38
C LEU A 273 21.56 -11.02 -18.64
N GLY A 274 21.10 -10.74 -19.87
CA GLY A 274 20.47 -9.47 -20.22
C GLY A 274 19.18 -9.20 -19.46
N LEU A 275 18.29 -10.19 -19.32
CA LEU A 275 17.09 -10.09 -18.47
C LEU A 275 17.45 -9.83 -17.00
N GLY A 276 18.53 -10.43 -16.51
CA GLY A 276 19.05 -10.18 -15.16
C GLY A 276 19.57 -8.74 -14.98
N ILE A 277 20.34 -8.22 -15.93
CA ILE A 277 20.83 -6.83 -15.91
C ILE A 277 19.64 -5.87 -15.99
N LEU A 278 18.68 -6.11 -16.88
CA LEU A 278 17.47 -5.30 -17.04
C LEU A 278 16.64 -5.22 -15.75
N CYS A 279 16.35 -6.36 -15.10
CA CYS A 279 15.69 -6.38 -13.79
C CYS A 279 16.50 -5.60 -12.74
N GLY A 280 17.84 -5.69 -12.78
CA GLY A 280 18.72 -4.96 -11.89
C GLY A 280 18.73 -3.45 -12.13
N VAL A 281 18.67 -2.99 -13.38
CA VAL A 281 18.51 -1.58 -13.75
C VAL A 281 17.19 -1.05 -13.19
N THR A 282 16.06 -1.74 -13.44
CA THR A 282 14.76 -1.32 -12.90
C THR A 282 14.74 -1.30 -11.37
N PHE A 283 15.38 -2.28 -10.70
CA PHE A 283 15.56 -2.29 -9.25
C PHE A 283 16.29 -1.04 -8.72
N VAL A 284 17.38 -0.61 -9.37
CA VAL A 284 18.11 0.62 -9.00
C VAL A 284 17.28 1.86 -9.28
N LEU A 285 16.57 1.92 -10.43
CA LEU A 285 15.71 3.06 -10.81
C LEU A 285 14.49 3.24 -9.90
N CYS A 286 13.98 2.17 -9.27
CA CYS A 286 12.91 2.25 -8.28
C CYS A 286 13.35 2.85 -6.93
N PHE A 287 14.67 2.87 -6.68
CA PHE A 287 15.34 3.35 -5.46
C PHE A 287 14.56 3.12 -4.15
N SER A 288 14.15 1.87 -3.90
CA SER A 288 13.43 1.51 -2.68
C SER A 288 14.40 1.09 -1.56
N LEU A 289 14.52 1.96 -0.55
CA LEU A 289 15.34 1.72 0.64
C LEU A 289 14.94 0.43 1.37
N GLY A 290 13.64 0.11 1.41
CA GLY A 290 13.14 -1.14 1.99
C GLY A 290 13.60 -2.37 1.20
N SER A 291 13.54 -2.32 -0.14
CA SER A 291 14.02 -3.43 -0.96
C SER A 291 15.54 -3.59 -0.88
N PHE A 292 16.32 -2.49 -0.79
CA PHE A 292 17.76 -2.58 -0.50
C PHE A 292 18.03 -3.26 0.86
N ALA A 293 17.30 -2.88 1.92
CA ALA A 293 17.42 -3.47 3.24
C ALA A 293 17.05 -4.97 3.27
N ALA A 294 16.06 -5.41 2.48
CA ALA A 294 15.67 -6.81 2.35
C ALA A 294 16.60 -7.64 1.42
N VAL A 295 17.19 -7.02 0.40
CA VAL A 295 18.13 -7.67 -0.53
C VAL A 295 19.42 -8.10 0.17
N LEU A 296 19.95 -7.32 1.11
CA LEU A 296 21.18 -7.65 1.83
C LEU A 296 21.13 -9.02 2.56
N PRO A 297 20.16 -9.29 3.48
CA PRO A 297 20.00 -10.60 4.09
C PRO A 297 19.59 -11.70 3.09
N ALA A 298 18.84 -11.38 2.04
CA ALA A 298 18.53 -12.35 0.98
C ALA A 298 19.77 -12.82 0.21
N ILE A 299 20.73 -11.92 -0.08
CA ILE A 299 22.05 -12.25 -0.65
C ILE A 299 22.87 -13.10 0.33
N ILE A 300 22.83 -12.79 1.64
CA ILE A 300 23.48 -13.61 2.67
C ILE A 300 22.90 -15.04 2.67
N ILE A 301 21.57 -15.19 2.63
CA ILE A 301 20.92 -16.51 2.59
C ILE A 301 21.24 -17.26 1.29
N TRP A 302 21.22 -16.58 0.14
CA TRP A 302 21.66 -17.12 -1.16
C TRP A 302 23.08 -17.69 -1.10
N LEU A 303 24.05 -16.90 -0.61
CA LEU A 303 25.43 -17.35 -0.44
C LEU A 303 25.56 -18.47 0.61
N LEU A 304 24.80 -18.42 1.71
CA LEU A 304 24.81 -19.44 2.74
C LEU A 304 24.27 -20.79 2.24
N LEU A 305 23.25 -20.79 1.37
CA LEU A 305 22.69 -21.99 0.74
C LEU A 305 23.63 -22.61 -0.30
N GLY A 306 24.41 -21.79 -1.02
CA GLY A 306 25.46 -22.26 -1.93
C GLY A 306 26.57 -23.08 -1.24
N LYS A 307 27.09 -24.12 -1.92
CA LYS A 307 28.18 -24.96 -1.40
C LYS A 307 29.44 -24.12 -1.20
N SER A 308 30.25 -24.43 -0.18
CA SER A 308 31.42 -23.64 0.24
C SER A 308 32.42 -23.35 -0.89
N GLY A 309 32.68 -24.30 -1.79
CA GLY A 309 33.54 -24.11 -2.96
C GLY A 309 32.89 -23.34 -4.13
N GLU A 310 31.57 -23.36 -4.22
CA GLU A 310 30.80 -22.78 -5.35
C GLU A 310 30.42 -21.32 -5.11
N ARG A 311 30.42 -20.84 -3.85
CA ARG A 311 30.10 -19.45 -3.47
C ARG A 311 30.88 -18.38 -4.24
N LYS A 312 32.12 -18.63 -4.64
CA LYS A 312 32.91 -17.67 -5.44
C LYS A 312 32.42 -17.57 -6.89
N ALA A 313 31.89 -18.65 -7.46
CA ALA A 313 31.26 -18.66 -8.78
C ALA A 313 29.85 -18.03 -8.77
N LEU A 314 29.19 -17.97 -7.60
CA LEU A 314 27.98 -17.18 -7.40
C LEU A 314 28.30 -15.68 -7.29
N LEU A 315 29.27 -15.31 -6.44
CA LEU A 315 29.56 -13.91 -6.10
C LEU A 315 29.97 -13.05 -7.31
N ILE A 316 30.83 -13.55 -8.19
CA ILE A 316 31.42 -12.74 -9.28
C ILE A 316 30.35 -12.28 -10.29
N PRO A 317 29.46 -13.14 -10.83
CA PRO A 317 28.33 -12.70 -11.66
C PRO A 317 27.41 -11.69 -10.98
N ALA A 318 27.13 -11.84 -9.68
CA ALA A 318 26.29 -10.88 -8.96
C ALA A 318 26.95 -9.50 -8.82
N VAL A 319 28.23 -9.41 -8.47
CA VAL A 319 28.94 -8.12 -8.38
C VAL A 319 28.99 -7.43 -9.76
N LEU A 320 29.28 -8.18 -10.82
CA LEU A 320 29.28 -7.64 -12.19
C LEU A 320 27.88 -7.18 -12.63
N LEU A 321 26.83 -7.93 -12.30
CA LEU A 321 25.43 -7.55 -12.59
C LEU A 321 25.00 -6.32 -11.81
N ILE A 322 25.39 -6.19 -10.53
CA ILE A 322 25.14 -4.99 -9.72
C ILE A 322 25.81 -3.76 -10.35
N ILE A 323 27.08 -3.87 -10.75
CA ILE A 323 27.81 -2.79 -11.43
C ILE A 323 27.11 -2.42 -12.76
N ALA A 324 26.73 -3.40 -13.58
CA ALA A 324 25.98 -3.15 -14.80
C ALA A 324 24.60 -2.52 -14.55
N SER A 325 23.96 -2.84 -13.44
CA SER A 325 22.66 -2.27 -13.03
C SER A 325 22.78 -0.79 -12.69
N PHE A 326 23.79 -0.41 -11.90
CA PHE A 326 24.06 1.00 -11.59
C PHE A 326 24.50 1.80 -12.82
N ILE A 327 25.30 1.21 -13.72
CA ILE A 327 25.67 1.84 -15.00
C ILE A 327 24.42 2.06 -15.87
N GLY A 328 23.55 1.06 -16.01
CA GLY A 328 22.33 1.18 -16.81
C GLY A 328 21.34 2.21 -16.25
N ALA A 329 21.15 2.24 -14.94
CA ALA A 329 20.33 3.27 -14.29
C ALA A 329 20.92 4.68 -14.48
N GLY A 330 22.25 4.82 -14.37
CA GLY A 330 22.95 6.08 -14.66
C GLY A 330 22.80 6.51 -16.12
N LEU A 331 22.85 5.58 -17.08
CA LEU A 331 22.62 5.87 -18.51
C LEU A 331 21.19 6.32 -18.78
N VAL A 332 20.19 5.72 -18.13
CA VAL A 332 18.79 6.15 -18.22
C VAL A 332 18.64 7.59 -17.73
N PHE A 333 19.09 7.90 -16.51
CA PHE A 333 19.03 9.26 -15.97
C PHE A 333 19.80 10.28 -16.82
N ALA A 334 20.96 9.91 -17.36
CA ALA A 334 21.77 10.77 -18.23
C ALA A 334 21.16 10.99 -19.63
N SER A 335 20.08 10.29 -20.00
CA SER A 335 19.48 10.37 -21.34
C SER A 335 17.96 10.62 -21.37
N LEU A 336 17.32 10.92 -20.23
CA LEU A 336 15.85 11.11 -20.14
C LEU A 336 15.29 12.07 -21.20
N ASN A 337 15.96 13.20 -21.42
CA ASN A 337 15.51 14.25 -22.34
C ASN A 337 15.75 13.91 -23.84
N PHE A 338 16.12 12.68 -24.17
CA PHE A 338 16.44 12.21 -25.53
C PHE A 338 15.49 11.11 -26.03
N GLY A 339 14.25 11.09 -25.51
CA GLY A 339 13.15 10.26 -26.02
C GLY A 339 13.39 8.76 -25.84
N VAL A 340 13.64 8.04 -26.95
CA VAL A 340 13.84 6.57 -26.96
C VAL A 340 15.29 6.17 -26.61
N LEU A 341 16.20 7.12 -26.46
CA LEU A 341 17.61 6.85 -26.14
C LEU A 341 17.83 6.09 -24.82
N PRO A 342 17.15 6.38 -23.69
CA PRO A 342 17.26 5.61 -22.44
C PRO A 342 16.96 4.13 -22.63
N LEU A 343 15.88 3.83 -23.35
CA LEU A 343 15.44 2.47 -23.67
C LEU A 343 16.48 1.75 -24.53
N PHE A 344 16.98 2.41 -25.58
CA PHE A 344 18.01 1.86 -26.45
C PHE A 344 19.31 1.57 -25.69
N LEU A 345 19.80 2.51 -24.87
CA LEU A 345 21.01 2.34 -24.07
C LEU A 345 20.85 1.20 -23.04
N THR A 346 19.69 1.10 -22.41
CA THR A 346 19.37 0.01 -21.46
C THR A 346 19.37 -1.36 -22.13
N LEU A 347 18.73 -1.47 -23.30
CA LEU A 347 18.70 -2.71 -24.10
C LEU A 347 20.09 -3.08 -24.63
N ALA A 348 20.84 -2.09 -25.14
CA ALA A 348 22.19 -2.27 -25.66
C ALA A 348 23.17 -2.71 -24.55
N LEU A 349 23.11 -2.11 -23.35
CA LEU A 349 23.90 -2.56 -22.20
C LEU A 349 23.50 -3.97 -21.78
N SER A 350 22.20 -4.21 -21.56
CA SER A 350 21.69 -5.47 -21.01
C SER A 350 22.04 -6.66 -21.92
N PHE A 351 21.60 -6.62 -23.18
CA PHE A 351 21.83 -7.72 -24.11
C PHE A 351 23.24 -7.71 -24.70
N GLY A 352 23.86 -6.54 -24.88
CA GLY A 352 25.26 -6.42 -25.33
C GLY A 352 26.24 -7.02 -24.34
N ALA A 353 26.10 -6.75 -23.03
CA ALA A 353 26.88 -7.41 -21.99
C ALA A 353 26.62 -8.93 -21.95
N GLY A 354 25.36 -9.33 -22.14
CA GLY A 354 24.96 -10.73 -22.35
C GLY A 354 25.79 -11.42 -23.45
N PHE A 355 25.74 -10.90 -24.68
CA PHE A 355 26.47 -11.45 -25.82
C PHE A 355 27.99 -11.31 -25.71
N ALA A 356 28.48 -10.23 -25.09
CA ALA A 356 29.90 -10.05 -24.81
C ALA A 356 30.45 -11.17 -23.90
N SER A 357 29.67 -11.63 -22.91
CA SER A 357 30.07 -12.70 -21.98
C SER A 357 30.26 -14.09 -22.64
N GLU A 358 29.78 -14.28 -23.87
CA GLU A 358 30.02 -15.50 -24.68
C GLU A 358 31.28 -15.40 -25.56
N ARG A 359 31.60 -14.18 -26.04
CA ARG A 359 32.75 -13.92 -26.94
C ARG A 359 34.02 -13.64 -26.15
N VAL A 360 33.90 -12.79 -25.15
CA VAL A 360 34.83 -12.72 -24.03
C VAL A 360 34.61 -14.00 -23.24
N ARG A 361 35.31 -15.07 -23.65
CA ARG A 361 35.97 -15.91 -22.66
C ARG A 361 36.77 -14.93 -21.80
N LEU A 362 36.17 -14.48 -20.69
CA LEU A 362 36.95 -14.10 -19.52
C LEU A 362 37.97 -15.23 -19.40
N PRO A 363 39.27 -14.95 -19.49
CA PRO A 363 40.23 -16.03 -19.46
C PRO A 363 39.93 -16.83 -18.21
N ALA A 364 40.13 -18.14 -18.27
CA ALA A 364 40.42 -18.89 -17.07
C ALA A 364 41.78 -18.39 -16.57
N PHE A 365 41.79 -17.14 -16.08
CA PHE A 365 42.83 -16.50 -15.31
C PHE A 365 43.22 -17.60 -14.34
N SER A 366 44.46 -18.07 -14.42
CA SER A 366 44.86 -19.27 -13.67
C SER A 366 45.09 -18.86 -12.22
N VAL A 367 44.00 -18.49 -11.55
CA VAL A 367 43.94 -18.13 -10.15
C VAL A 367 44.35 -19.32 -9.30
N SER A 368 44.65 -20.50 -9.86
CA SER A 368 45.37 -21.59 -9.18
C SER A 368 46.64 -21.11 -8.45
N GLY A 369 47.38 -20.13 -9.00
CA GLY A 369 48.48 -19.46 -8.31
C GLY A 369 47.99 -18.44 -7.27
N PHE A 370 47.19 -17.46 -7.69
CA PHE A 370 46.77 -16.32 -6.86
C PHE A 370 45.74 -16.69 -5.75
N LEU A 371 45.07 -17.84 -5.86
CA LEU A 371 44.19 -18.46 -4.84
C LEU A 371 44.97 -19.22 -3.76
N ARG A 372 46.30 -19.09 -3.64
CA ARG A 372 46.96 -19.54 -2.39
C ARG A 372 46.50 -18.69 -1.21
N HIS A 373 46.22 -17.40 -1.40
CA HIS A 373 45.72 -16.49 -0.36
C HIS A 373 44.20 -16.25 -0.49
N LYS A 374 43.42 -17.28 -0.13
CA LYS A 374 41.97 -17.37 -0.42
C LYS A 374 41.09 -16.34 0.29
N GLN A 375 41.55 -15.79 1.41
CA GLN A 375 40.91 -14.70 2.15
C GLN A 375 41.19 -13.35 1.47
N THR A 376 42.44 -13.10 1.07
CA THR A 376 42.90 -11.82 0.51
C THR A 376 42.09 -11.37 -0.70
N VAL A 377 41.71 -12.26 -1.62
CA VAL A 377 40.86 -11.88 -2.78
C VAL A 377 39.44 -11.44 -2.37
N ALA A 378 38.87 -12.05 -1.33
CA ALA A 378 37.57 -11.60 -0.81
C ALA A 378 37.71 -10.27 -0.05
N GLY A 379 38.79 -10.13 0.72
CA GLY A 379 39.20 -8.87 1.34
C GLY A 379 39.42 -7.76 0.32
N ILE A 380 40.02 -8.05 -0.85
CA ILE A 380 40.20 -7.10 -1.95
C ILE A 380 38.86 -6.68 -2.56
N VAL A 381 37.91 -7.60 -2.79
CA VAL A 381 36.58 -7.19 -3.30
C VAL A 381 35.83 -6.32 -2.29
N VAL A 382 35.87 -6.69 -1.00
CA VAL A 382 35.29 -5.87 0.07
C VAL A 382 36.01 -4.53 0.22
N ALA A 383 37.34 -4.50 0.11
CA ALA A 383 38.14 -3.27 0.18
C ALA A 383 37.92 -2.38 -1.05
N VAL A 384 37.77 -2.92 -2.26
CA VAL A 384 37.42 -2.16 -3.47
C VAL A 384 36.01 -1.59 -3.35
N LEU A 385 35.04 -2.36 -2.87
CA LEU A 385 33.70 -1.84 -2.60
C LEU A 385 33.70 -0.78 -1.48
N ALA A 386 34.50 -0.96 -0.43
CA ALA A 386 34.66 0.03 0.64
C ALA A 386 35.39 1.30 0.16
N VAL A 387 36.41 1.18 -0.69
CA VAL A 387 37.13 2.32 -1.30
C VAL A 387 36.23 3.05 -2.30
N LEU A 388 35.42 2.34 -3.09
CA LEU A 388 34.43 2.96 -3.98
C LEU A 388 33.32 3.65 -3.18
N PHE A 389 32.83 3.04 -2.10
CA PHE A 389 31.86 3.66 -1.20
C PHE A 389 32.43 4.90 -0.48
N PHE A 390 33.67 4.81 0.01
CA PHE A 390 34.38 5.92 0.63
C PHE A 390 34.62 7.05 -0.38
N ALA A 391 35.14 6.75 -1.57
CA ALA A 391 35.29 7.72 -2.65
C ALA A 391 33.95 8.35 -3.02
N ALA A 392 32.87 7.57 -3.12
CA ALA A 392 31.53 8.07 -3.41
C ALA A 392 30.96 9.00 -2.32
N PHE A 393 31.30 8.80 -1.05
CA PHE A 393 30.82 9.62 0.07
C PHE A 393 31.71 10.86 0.35
N PHE A 394 33.02 10.77 0.08
CA PHE A 394 33.99 11.82 0.40
C PHE A 394 34.46 12.67 -0.80
N LEU A 395 34.30 12.21 -2.05
CA LEU A 395 34.54 13.05 -3.24
C LEU A 395 33.38 14.02 -3.46
N ARG A 396 33.37 15.08 -2.66
CA ARG A 396 32.43 16.19 -2.75
C ARG A 396 32.91 17.24 -3.78
N GLY A 397 31.99 18.05 -4.29
CA GLY A 397 32.31 19.15 -5.20
C GLY A 397 31.22 20.22 -5.27
N ALA A 398 31.49 21.27 -6.05
CA ALA A 398 30.56 22.35 -6.35
C ALA A 398 29.31 21.86 -7.11
N TYR A 399 28.19 22.57 -6.94
CA TYR A 399 26.95 22.33 -7.67
C TYR A 399 26.61 23.55 -8.55
N PHE A 400 26.25 23.32 -9.82
CA PHE A 400 25.76 24.38 -10.69
C PHE A 400 24.24 24.36 -10.66
N LEU A 401 23.64 25.41 -10.11
CA LEU A 401 22.20 25.64 -10.15
C LEU A 401 21.87 26.25 -11.51
N GLY A 402 21.07 25.58 -12.33
CA GLY A 402 20.46 26.18 -13.52
C GLY A 402 19.38 27.21 -13.16
N PRO A 403 18.94 28.05 -14.12
CA PRO A 403 17.82 28.97 -13.95
C PRO A 403 16.55 28.24 -13.47
N GLY A 404 16.04 28.63 -12.30
CA GLY A 404 14.87 27.99 -11.66
C GLY A 404 15.13 26.61 -11.06
N GLU A 405 16.36 26.11 -11.08
CA GLU A 405 16.73 24.85 -10.42
C GLU A 405 16.81 25.05 -8.90
N SER A 406 16.47 24.01 -8.14
CA SER A 406 16.74 23.97 -6.70
C SER A 406 17.31 22.62 -6.26
N ILE A 407 18.23 22.65 -5.29
CA ILE A 407 18.70 21.47 -4.56
C ILE A 407 18.28 21.57 -3.11
N ARG A 408 17.91 20.42 -2.51
CA ARG A 408 17.70 20.28 -1.06
C ARG A 408 18.84 19.45 -0.49
N ARG A 409 19.42 19.89 0.63
CA ARG A 409 20.41 19.16 1.43
C ARG A 409 19.95 19.08 2.88
N ALA A 410 20.45 18.11 3.64
CA ALA A 410 20.08 17.90 5.04
C ALA A 410 21.32 17.71 5.92
N GLU A 411 21.30 18.25 7.14
CA GLU A 411 22.31 18.06 8.17
C GLU A 411 21.65 17.85 9.55
N ALA A 412 22.34 17.13 10.43
CA ALA A 412 21.86 16.86 11.80
C ALA A 412 22.46 17.90 12.77
N LEU A 413 21.81 19.05 12.89
CA LEU A 413 22.22 20.11 13.82
C LEU A 413 21.64 19.89 15.22
N LYS A 414 22.30 20.47 16.24
CA LYS A 414 21.76 20.57 17.59
C LYS A 414 20.96 21.87 17.72
N SER A 415 20.23 22.04 18.83
CA SER A 415 19.61 23.32 19.16
C SER A 415 20.64 24.45 19.37
N GLY A 416 20.19 25.68 19.19
CA GLY A 416 20.97 26.91 19.34
C GLY A 416 21.13 27.70 18.03
N ASP A 417 21.85 28.81 18.11
CA ASP A 417 22.00 29.76 17.01
C ASP A 417 23.14 29.40 16.05
N TYR A 418 22.86 29.55 14.76
CA TYR A 418 23.79 29.31 13.66
C TYR A 418 23.72 30.44 12.62
N THR A 419 24.83 30.64 11.90
CA THR A 419 24.87 31.42 10.66
C THR A 419 25.25 30.50 9.50
N LEU A 420 24.60 30.71 8.35
CA LEU A 420 24.89 30.06 7.07
C LEU A 420 25.64 31.04 6.17
N SER A 421 26.66 30.54 5.47
CA SER A 421 27.43 31.25 4.45
C SER A 421 27.54 30.43 3.17
N ALA A 422 27.72 31.10 2.04
CA ALA A 422 27.89 30.48 0.73
C ALA A 422 29.01 31.18 -0.08
N GLU A 423 29.72 30.42 -0.90
CA GLU A 423 30.68 30.93 -1.88
C GLU A 423 30.16 30.67 -3.30
N LEU A 424 29.98 31.72 -4.09
CA LEU A 424 29.50 31.66 -5.47
C LEU A 424 30.65 31.87 -6.47
N SER A 425 30.40 31.64 -7.75
CA SER A 425 31.39 31.89 -8.81
C SER A 425 31.67 33.37 -9.04
N THR A 426 30.62 34.19 -9.12
CA THR A 426 30.73 35.63 -9.40
C THR A 426 30.47 36.45 -8.14
N SER A 427 31.23 37.52 -7.91
CA SER A 427 31.15 38.38 -6.71
C SER A 427 29.93 39.33 -6.68
N GLY A 428 28.91 39.07 -7.50
CA GLY A 428 27.63 39.76 -7.51
C GLY A 428 26.44 38.82 -7.77
N ASP A 429 26.67 37.52 -7.89
CA ASP A 429 25.60 36.53 -7.95
C ASP A 429 24.88 36.47 -6.60
N LYS A 430 23.59 36.15 -6.63
CA LYS A 430 22.81 35.80 -5.44
C LYS A 430 22.08 34.48 -5.67
N ILE A 431 21.95 33.71 -4.60
CA ILE A 431 21.08 32.54 -4.53
C ILE A 431 19.94 32.82 -3.55
N SER A 432 18.80 32.16 -3.77
CA SER A 432 17.70 32.13 -2.80
C SER A 432 17.89 30.91 -1.91
N VAL A 433 17.71 31.10 -0.60
CA VAL A 433 18.00 30.09 0.42
C VAL A 433 16.85 30.00 1.41
N GLU A 434 16.38 28.79 1.65
CA GLU A 434 15.33 28.47 2.61
C GLU A 434 15.86 27.37 3.55
N VAL A 435 15.84 27.65 4.84
CA VAL A 435 16.31 26.76 5.90
C VAL A 435 15.11 26.28 6.69
N THR A 436 14.85 24.97 6.72
CA THR A 436 13.71 24.39 7.45
C THR A 436 14.15 23.34 8.47
N SER A 437 13.46 23.28 9.61
CA SER A 437 13.65 22.30 10.68
C SER A 437 12.54 21.26 10.65
N MET A 438 12.88 20.02 10.99
CA MET A 438 11.93 18.92 11.10
C MET A 438 12.26 18.08 12.34
N SER A 439 11.32 18.04 13.28
CA SER A 439 11.31 17.08 14.39
C SER A 439 10.77 15.71 13.94
N TYR A 440 10.92 14.68 14.76
CA TYR A 440 10.33 13.36 14.49
C TYR A 440 8.79 13.40 14.41
N THR A 441 8.13 14.27 15.18
CA THR A 441 6.68 14.46 15.12
C THR A 441 6.27 15.10 13.79
N GLN A 442 6.93 16.20 13.40
CA GLN A 442 6.64 16.87 12.12
C GLN A 442 6.91 15.97 10.91
N ALA A 443 7.96 15.15 10.95
CA ALA A 443 8.22 14.14 9.93
C ALA A 443 7.11 13.07 9.83
N ALA A 444 6.43 12.76 10.94
CA ALA A 444 5.26 11.88 10.94
C ALA A 444 4.02 12.57 10.33
N LEU A 445 3.90 13.90 10.50
CA LEU A 445 2.86 14.76 9.91
C LEU A 445 3.15 15.20 8.46
N LYS A 446 4.40 15.03 7.98
CA LYS A 446 4.96 15.63 6.73
C LYS A 446 5.05 17.16 6.74
N GLU A 447 5.15 17.75 7.93
CA GLU A 447 5.35 19.17 8.17
C GLU A 447 6.83 19.56 8.30
N SER A 448 7.15 20.84 8.19
CA SER A 448 8.45 21.39 8.61
C SER A 448 8.34 22.88 8.94
N THR A 449 9.10 23.36 9.93
CA THR A 449 9.14 24.78 10.31
C THR A 449 10.20 25.52 9.50
N VAL A 450 9.86 26.63 8.84
CA VAL A 450 10.87 27.52 8.25
C VAL A 450 11.61 28.26 9.37
N LEU A 451 12.93 28.10 9.44
CA LEU A 451 13.80 28.79 10.42
C LEU A 451 14.31 30.13 9.88
N ALA A 452 14.61 30.19 8.58
CA ALA A 452 15.01 31.39 7.88
C ALA A 452 14.76 31.23 6.37
N SER A 453 14.45 32.34 5.69
CA SER A 453 14.39 32.39 4.23
C SER A 453 14.91 33.75 3.76
N GLY A 454 15.65 33.79 2.65
CA GLY A 454 16.25 35.02 2.15
C GLY A 454 17.18 34.81 0.96
N SER A 455 17.84 35.89 0.53
CA SER A 455 18.82 35.87 -0.56
C SER A 455 20.23 36.04 -0.01
N LEU A 456 21.21 35.32 -0.59
CA LEU A 456 22.56 35.20 -0.07
C LEU A 456 23.61 35.37 -1.20
N ALA A 457 24.51 36.34 -1.04
CA ALA A 457 25.69 36.56 -1.87
C ALA A 457 26.97 36.01 -1.23
N SER A 458 28.08 36.00 -1.98
CA SER A 458 29.40 35.62 -1.44
C SER A 458 29.85 36.59 -0.35
N GLY A 459 30.00 36.10 0.88
CA GLY A 459 30.40 36.90 2.05
C GLY A 459 29.24 37.54 2.83
N GLU A 460 27.99 37.32 2.41
CA GLU A 460 26.81 37.57 3.26
C GLU A 460 26.57 36.35 4.18
N HIS A 461 25.79 36.56 5.25
CA HIS A 461 25.43 35.52 6.22
C HIS A 461 23.92 35.52 6.49
N LEU A 462 23.30 34.33 6.56
CA LEU A 462 21.91 34.14 6.98
C LEU A 462 21.89 33.50 8.37
N SER A 463 21.40 34.22 9.38
CA SER A 463 21.24 33.71 10.74
C SER A 463 19.96 32.88 10.87
N PHE A 464 20.02 31.79 11.65
CA PHE A 464 18.87 30.94 11.97
C PHE A 464 19.06 30.24 13.33
N THR A 465 17.98 30.05 14.08
CA THR A 465 17.98 29.36 15.38
C THR A 465 17.36 27.98 15.23
N VAL A 466 18.09 26.93 15.61
CA VAL A 466 17.59 25.55 15.57
C VAL A 466 16.84 25.25 16.88
N PRO A 467 15.56 24.86 16.82
CA PRO A 467 14.76 24.59 18.02
C PRO A 467 15.17 23.28 18.70
N GLU A 468 14.83 23.14 19.98
CA GLU A 468 14.94 21.86 20.69
C GLU A 468 14.04 20.80 20.04
N GLY A 469 14.47 19.54 20.06
CA GLY A 469 13.75 18.44 19.40
C GLY A 469 13.86 18.42 17.86
N SER A 470 14.56 19.37 17.23
CA SER A 470 14.93 19.26 15.81
C SER A 470 15.76 17.99 15.57
N ALA A 471 15.40 17.23 14.52
CA ALA A 471 16.07 15.99 14.17
C ALA A 471 16.82 16.10 12.82
N ALA A 472 16.35 16.96 11.91
CA ALA A 472 17.05 17.36 10.71
C ALA A 472 16.81 18.84 10.39
N VAL A 473 17.86 19.52 9.93
CA VAL A 473 17.76 20.84 9.30
C VAL A 473 18.04 20.67 7.81
N TYR A 474 17.12 21.16 6.99
CA TYR A 474 17.22 21.16 5.54
C TYR A 474 17.60 22.54 5.01
N PHE A 475 18.44 22.53 3.99
CA PHE A 475 18.88 23.71 3.26
C PHE A 475 18.42 23.53 1.81
N ARG A 476 17.45 24.33 1.38
CA ARG A 476 17.06 24.48 -0.02
C ARG A 476 17.83 25.67 -0.60
N PHE A 477 18.53 25.45 -1.70
CA PHE A 477 19.23 26.49 -2.47
C PHE A 477 18.66 26.53 -3.89
N SER A 478 18.34 27.72 -4.41
CA SER A 478 17.88 27.94 -5.78
C SER A 478 18.50 29.19 -6.43
N SER A 479 18.41 29.31 -7.75
CA SER A 479 18.93 30.48 -8.48
C SER A 479 18.11 30.77 -9.74
N ASP A 480 17.61 32.00 -9.87
CA ASP A 480 16.79 32.40 -11.02
C ASP A 480 17.63 32.70 -12.27
N ALA A 481 18.83 33.26 -12.09
CA ALA A 481 19.79 33.51 -13.17
C ALA A 481 20.69 32.30 -13.49
N GLY A 482 20.81 31.37 -12.54
CA GLY A 482 21.74 30.25 -12.56
C GLY A 482 23.17 30.64 -12.14
N THR A 483 23.79 29.86 -11.24
CA THR A 483 25.18 30.09 -10.79
C THR A 483 25.83 28.82 -10.24
N LEU A 484 27.17 28.83 -10.14
CA LEU A 484 27.95 27.77 -9.50
C LEU A 484 28.13 28.07 -8.01
N LEU A 485 27.44 27.30 -7.17
CA LEU A 485 27.63 27.27 -5.72
C LEU A 485 28.83 26.38 -5.40
N LYS A 486 29.95 26.99 -4.97
CA LYS A 486 31.23 26.33 -4.70
C LYS A 486 31.22 25.60 -3.36
N THR A 487 30.83 26.32 -2.31
CA THR A 487 30.71 25.81 -0.93
C THR A 487 29.51 26.45 -0.25
N ALA A 488 28.96 25.74 0.74
CA ALA A 488 28.01 26.30 1.71
C ALA A 488 28.37 25.74 3.09
N SER A 489 28.38 26.59 4.12
CA SER A 489 28.85 26.21 5.45
C SER A 489 28.08 26.90 6.57
N TYR A 490 27.84 26.16 7.65
CA TYR A 490 27.18 26.66 8.85
C TYR A 490 28.18 26.79 10.00
N SER A 491 27.95 27.76 10.88
CA SER A 491 28.76 27.99 12.08
C SER A 491 27.87 28.50 13.23
N GLY A 492 28.03 27.92 14.42
CA GLY A 492 27.27 28.29 15.61
C GLY A 492 27.96 27.79 16.88
N ALA A 493 27.48 28.23 18.06
CA ALA A 493 28.08 27.84 19.34
C ALA A 493 28.03 26.31 19.57
N SER A 494 27.00 25.64 19.03
CA SER A 494 26.80 24.19 19.08
C SER A 494 27.61 23.39 18.04
N GLY A 495 28.31 24.05 17.11
CA GLY A 495 29.20 23.42 16.11
C GLY A 495 29.27 24.15 14.76
N ALA A 496 30.18 23.71 13.88
CA ALA A 496 30.35 24.25 12.53
C ALA A 496 30.67 23.13 11.51
N GLY A 497 30.33 23.34 10.23
CA GLY A 497 30.52 22.33 9.18
C GLY A 497 30.21 22.80 7.77
N THR A 498 30.50 21.96 6.77
CA THR A 498 30.33 22.26 5.33
C THR A 498 29.31 21.29 4.71
N ILE A 499 28.27 21.86 4.11
CA ILE A 499 27.14 21.13 3.52
C ILE A 499 27.61 20.40 2.24
N PRO A 500 27.30 19.10 2.06
CA PRO A 500 27.68 18.34 0.87
C PRO A 500 26.85 18.72 -0.36
N LEU A 501 27.30 19.72 -1.11
CA LEU A 501 26.59 20.23 -2.28
C LEU A 501 26.43 19.20 -3.40
N ARG A 502 27.48 18.48 -3.78
CA ARG A 502 27.47 17.45 -4.83
C ARG A 502 28.38 16.28 -4.47
N TYR A 503 27.98 15.06 -4.82
CA TYR A 503 28.80 13.85 -4.67
C TYR A 503 29.25 13.35 -6.04
N LEU A 504 30.55 13.38 -6.34
CA LEU A 504 31.05 13.25 -7.72
C LEU A 504 30.92 11.85 -8.34
N MET A 505 30.78 10.80 -7.54
CA MET A 505 30.56 9.42 -8.01
C MET A 505 29.14 8.89 -7.75
N VAL A 506 28.23 9.72 -7.20
CA VAL A 506 26.85 9.33 -6.88
C VAL A 506 25.90 10.12 -7.77
N PRO A 507 25.08 9.46 -8.62
CA PRO A 507 24.04 10.14 -9.38
C PRO A 507 23.11 10.98 -8.51
N GLU A 508 22.73 12.17 -8.98
CA GLU A 508 22.03 13.17 -8.16
C GLU A 508 20.66 12.68 -7.65
N PHE A 509 19.97 11.82 -8.41
CA PHE A 509 18.72 11.18 -7.96
C PHE A 509 18.91 10.33 -6.68
N ILE A 510 20.07 9.68 -6.54
CA ILE A 510 20.45 8.94 -5.33
C ILE A 510 20.78 9.94 -4.22
N VAL A 511 21.58 10.99 -4.51
CA VAL A 511 21.90 12.03 -3.52
C VAL A 511 20.64 12.62 -2.90
N ASN A 512 19.66 13.01 -3.71
CA ASN A 512 18.37 13.56 -3.28
C ASN A 512 17.57 12.56 -2.42
N ARG A 513 17.58 11.27 -2.75
CA ARG A 513 16.91 10.21 -1.98
C ARG A 513 17.67 9.76 -0.73
N LEU A 514 18.93 10.18 -0.55
CA LEU A 514 19.73 9.96 0.66
C LEU A 514 19.71 11.17 1.62
N GLN A 515 19.06 12.29 1.27
CA GLN A 515 18.94 13.44 2.16
C GLN A 515 18.03 13.14 3.35
N GLY A 516 18.49 13.46 4.56
CA GLY A 516 17.69 13.32 5.79
C GLY A 516 17.29 11.88 6.11
N LEU A 517 18.08 10.87 5.70
CA LEU A 517 17.75 9.46 5.95
C LEU A 517 17.45 9.10 7.41
N TRP A 518 18.05 9.82 8.37
CA TRP A 518 17.84 9.63 9.80
C TRP A 518 16.51 10.24 10.31
N VAL A 519 15.85 11.06 9.49
CA VAL A 519 14.49 11.58 9.68
C VAL A 519 13.69 11.41 8.38
N ASN A 520 13.55 10.16 7.92
CA ASN A 520 12.80 9.88 6.70
C ASN A 520 11.30 9.75 7.00
N ASP A 521 10.50 10.73 6.59
CA ASP A 521 9.05 10.83 6.82
C ASP A 521 8.32 9.51 6.56
N ASN A 522 8.58 8.89 5.40
CA ASN A 522 7.94 7.65 4.97
C ASN A 522 8.36 6.43 5.81
N ALA A 523 9.53 6.46 6.46
CA ALA A 523 9.96 5.44 7.40
C ALA A 523 9.37 5.68 8.81
N ILE A 524 9.23 6.94 9.22
CA ILE A 524 8.63 7.34 10.50
C ILE A 524 7.13 7.05 10.50
N GLN A 525 6.41 7.44 9.44
CA GLN A 525 4.99 7.09 9.25
C GLN A 525 4.75 5.57 9.28
N ARG A 526 5.66 4.74 8.74
CA ARG A 526 5.56 3.28 8.88
C ARG A 526 5.63 2.81 10.33
N LEU A 527 6.44 3.43 11.18
CA LEU A 527 6.48 3.09 12.62
C LEU A 527 5.18 3.49 13.33
N VAL A 528 4.53 4.59 12.92
CA VAL A 528 3.17 4.97 13.36
C VAL A 528 2.16 3.90 12.91
N PHE A 529 2.14 3.52 11.64
CA PHE A 529 1.24 2.48 11.12
C PHE A 529 1.46 1.11 11.79
N PHE A 530 2.70 0.79 12.18
CA PHE A 530 3.03 -0.42 12.94
C PHE A 530 2.47 -0.36 14.36
N ARG A 531 2.67 0.77 15.06
CA ARG A 531 2.13 1.03 16.40
C ARG A 531 0.61 0.94 16.41
N ASP A 532 -0.04 1.60 15.45
CA ASP A 532 -1.49 1.73 15.41
C ASP A 532 -2.15 0.44 14.90
N GLY A 533 -1.49 -0.31 14.01
CA GLY A 533 -1.87 -1.68 13.70
C GLY A 533 -1.77 -2.63 14.90
N ILE A 534 -0.77 -2.44 15.78
CA ILE A 534 -0.67 -3.20 17.04
C ILE A 534 -1.78 -2.78 18.02
N ARG A 535 -2.02 -1.48 18.21
CA ARG A 535 -3.14 -0.96 19.04
C ARG A 535 -4.48 -1.54 18.57
N LEU A 536 -4.74 -1.50 17.27
CA LEU A 536 -5.98 -2.01 16.67
C LEU A 536 -6.10 -3.54 16.83
N GLY A 537 -5.06 -4.30 16.53
CA GLY A 537 -5.07 -5.76 16.70
C GLY A 537 -5.23 -6.22 18.16
N LEU A 538 -4.81 -5.41 19.14
CA LEU A 538 -5.03 -5.66 20.57
C LEU A 538 -6.51 -5.53 21.00
N THR A 539 -7.40 -4.98 20.16
CA THR A 539 -8.85 -4.98 20.43
C THR A 539 -9.51 -6.34 20.16
N SER A 540 -8.88 -7.22 19.35
CA SER A 540 -9.31 -8.61 19.13
C SER A 540 -8.08 -9.53 18.95
N PRO A 541 -7.28 -9.73 20.02
CA PRO A 541 -5.95 -10.32 19.90
C PRO A 541 -5.96 -11.80 19.51
N LEU A 542 -7.10 -12.49 19.65
CA LEU A 542 -7.20 -13.92 19.36
C LEU A 542 -7.55 -14.22 17.90
N ILE A 543 -8.57 -13.54 17.35
CA ILE A 543 -9.16 -13.83 16.02
C ILE A 543 -9.09 -12.64 15.04
N GLY A 544 -8.63 -11.47 15.47
CA GLY A 544 -8.56 -10.27 14.66
C GLY A 544 -9.93 -9.64 14.40
N LEU A 545 -9.94 -8.67 13.48
CA LEU A 545 -11.09 -7.83 13.16
C LEU A 545 -11.68 -8.12 11.76
N GLY A 546 -11.22 -9.18 11.10
CA GLY A 546 -11.52 -9.48 9.70
C GLY A 546 -10.59 -8.75 8.72
N GLY A 547 -10.53 -9.25 7.49
CA GLY A 547 -9.61 -8.74 6.48
C GLY A 547 -9.82 -7.26 6.16
N GLY A 548 -8.75 -6.48 6.11
CA GLY A 548 -8.80 -5.07 5.73
C GLY A 548 -9.32 -4.14 6.83
N ALA A 549 -9.48 -4.62 8.06
CA ALA A 549 -9.99 -3.78 9.17
C ALA A 549 -9.08 -2.60 9.55
N PHE A 550 -7.81 -2.59 9.12
CA PHE A 550 -6.93 -1.43 9.29
C PHE A 550 -7.41 -0.21 8.51
N GLU A 551 -7.79 -0.38 7.24
CA GLU A 551 -8.30 0.66 6.33
C GLU A 551 -9.62 1.32 6.81
N GLY A 552 -10.37 0.64 7.66
CA GLY A 552 -11.65 1.14 8.19
C GLY A 552 -11.60 1.66 9.62
N ALA A 553 -10.52 1.43 10.37
CA ALA A 553 -10.47 1.71 11.81
C ALA A 553 -9.12 2.21 12.34
N ASP A 554 -8.14 2.51 11.47
CA ASP A 554 -6.90 3.17 11.87
C ASP A 554 -7.16 4.52 12.57
N ARG A 555 -8.07 5.35 12.04
CA ARG A 555 -8.47 6.64 12.63
C ARG A 555 -8.98 6.52 14.07
N SER A 556 -9.57 5.39 14.46
CA SER A 556 -10.06 5.15 15.84
C SER A 556 -8.95 4.95 16.88
N VAL A 557 -7.72 4.64 16.43
CA VAL A 557 -6.54 4.40 17.28
C VAL A 557 -5.33 5.27 16.95
N ALA A 558 -5.37 6.03 15.85
CA ALA A 558 -4.33 6.97 15.44
C ALA A 558 -4.26 8.18 16.37
N ASP A 559 -3.10 8.84 16.41
CA ASP A 559 -2.89 10.08 17.20
C ASP A 559 -2.97 11.35 16.33
N TYR A 560 -3.20 11.24 15.03
CA TYR A 560 -3.37 12.37 14.10
C TYR A 560 -4.01 11.86 12.80
N TYR A 561 -4.51 12.76 11.94
CA TYR A 561 -5.11 12.36 10.67
C TYR A 561 -4.05 11.86 9.67
N TYR A 562 -4.24 10.63 9.21
CA TYR A 562 -3.59 10.09 8.02
C TYR A 562 -4.56 9.15 7.31
N GLU A 563 -4.24 8.75 6.07
CA GLU A 563 -4.96 7.70 5.36
C GLU A 563 -3.99 6.65 4.80
N THR A 564 -4.21 5.38 5.15
CA THR A 564 -3.59 4.24 4.46
C THR A 564 -4.41 2.97 4.63
N ALA A 565 -4.62 2.23 3.55
CA ALA A 565 -5.33 0.95 3.58
C ALA A 565 -4.61 -0.12 4.43
N HIS A 566 -3.30 0.02 4.66
CA HIS A 566 -2.46 -1.08 5.13
C HIS A 566 -1.37 -0.65 6.11
N THR A 567 -1.06 -1.54 7.05
CA THR A 567 0.01 -1.39 8.06
C THR A 567 1.44 -1.30 7.49
N HIS A 568 1.65 -1.48 6.17
CA HIS A 568 2.96 -1.70 5.54
C HIS A 568 3.81 -2.83 6.19
N ASN A 569 3.19 -3.80 6.87
CA ASN A 569 3.89 -4.94 7.45
C ASN A 569 2.92 -6.15 7.50
N GLN A 570 3.14 -7.15 6.65
CA GLN A 570 2.23 -8.31 6.53
C GLN A 570 2.09 -9.11 7.83
N TYR A 571 3.08 -9.08 8.73
CA TYR A 571 2.97 -9.74 10.04
C TYR A 571 1.99 -9.00 10.97
N ILE A 572 2.02 -7.66 10.96
CA ILE A 572 1.07 -6.83 11.71
C ILE A 572 -0.30 -6.86 11.03
N GLN A 573 -0.36 -6.82 9.70
CA GLN A 573 -1.61 -6.98 8.94
C GLN A 573 -2.30 -8.31 9.27
N SER A 574 -1.57 -9.43 9.29
CA SER A 574 -2.13 -10.73 9.68
C SER A 574 -2.49 -10.83 11.19
N PHE A 575 -1.98 -9.94 12.04
CA PHE A 575 -2.42 -9.79 13.43
C PHE A 575 -3.71 -8.94 13.53
N VAL A 576 -3.83 -7.85 12.77
CA VAL A 576 -5.08 -7.06 12.69
C VAL A 576 -6.21 -7.89 12.09
N ASP A 577 -5.98 -8.49 10.91
CA ASP A 577 -7.02 -9.19 10.15
C ASP A 577 -7.49 -10.48 10.87
N GLY A 578 -6.55 -11.20 11.50
CA GLY A 578 -6.74 -12.58 11.96
C GLY A 578 -6.21 -12.91 13.36
N GLY A 579 -5.78 -11.92 14.14
CA GLY A 579 -5.28 -12.09 15.50
C GLY A 579 -3.99 -12.91 15.58
N ILE A 580 -3.70 -13.47 16.76
CA ILE A 580 -2.56 -14.36 16.97
C ILE A 580 -2.64 -15.63 16.10
N ILE A 581 -3.85 -16.03 15.66
CA ILE A 581 -4.05 -17.14 14.72
C ILE A 581 -3.55 -16.76 13.32
N GLY A 582 -3.94 -15.60 12.79
CA GLY A 582 -3.50 -15.09 11.48
C GLY A 582 -1.99 -14.87 11.43
N LEU A 583 -1.44 -14.15 12.41
CA LEU A 583 0.00 -13.98 12.59
C LEU A 583 0.71 -15.33 12.71
N GLY A 584 0.17 -16.25 13.52
CA GLY A 584 0.72 -17.60 13.70
C GLY A 584 0.77 -18.40 12.39
N LEU A 585 -0.27 -18.33 11.56
CA LEU A 585 -0.32 -18.99 10.26
C LEU A 585 0.67 -18.39 9.25
N PHE A 586 0.79 -17.07 9.18
CA PHE A 586 1.75 -16.40 8.27
C PHE A 586 3.21 -16.61 8.72
N ALA A 587 3.50 -16.49 10.02
CA ALA A 587 4.80 -16.81 10.59
C ALA A 587 5.16 -18.30 10.38
N ALA A 588 4.20 -19.21 10.52
CA ALA A 588 4.40 -20.62 10.21
C ALA A 588 4.71 -20.84 8.72
N LEU A 589 4.06 -20.12 7.80
CA LEU A 589 4.35 -20.20 6.36
C LEU A 589 5.82 -19.86 6.07
N ALA A 590 6.33 -18.77 6.67
CA ALA A 590 7.74 -18.39 6.59
C ALA A 590 8.66 -19.47 7.18
N VAL A 591 8.40 -19.92 8.41
CA VAL A 591 9.19 -20.94 9.11
C VAL A 591 9.26 -22.26 8.32
N PHE A 592 8.13 -22.73 7.75
CA PHE A 592 8.11 -23.94 6.95
C PHE A 592 8.82 -23.77 5.59
N ALA A 593 8.80 -22.57 4.99
CA ALA A 593 9.56 -22.27 3.79
C ALA A 593 11.08 -22.28 4.05
N PHE A 594 11.56 -21.58 5.07
CA PHE A 594 12.97 -21.60 5.46
C PHE A 594 13.43 -23.01 5.92
N ARG A 595 12.56 -23.77 6.59
CA ARG A 595 12.82 -25.18 6.93
C ARG A 595 12.93 -26.08 5.69
N ALA A 596 12.13 -25.87 4.65
CA ALA A 596 12.26 -26.58 3.38
C ALA A 596 13.62 -26.30 2.72
N LEU A 597 14.04 -25.02 2.64
CA LEU A 597 15.35 -24.61 2.12
C LEU A 597 16.52 -25.23 2.92
N TYR A 598 16.44 -25.24 4.25
CA TYR A 598 17.44 -25.86 5.12
C TYR A 598 17.53 -27.39 4.91
N LEU A 599 16.39 -28.09 4.87
CA LEU A 599 16.35 -29.54 4.67
C LEU A 599 16.82 -29.93 3.26
N ALA A 600 16.49 -29.12 2.24
CA ALA A 600 16.99 -29.27 0.89
C ALA A 600 18.52 -29.18 0.83
N LYS A 601 19.10 -28.17 1.49
CA LYS A 601 20.55 -27.99 1.59
C LYS A 601 21.21 -29.18 2.27
N LYS A 602 20.68 -29.63 3.41
CA LYS A 602 21.19 -30.79 4.17
C LYS A 602 21.18 -32.09 3.35
N LYS A 603 20.22 -32.23 2.43
CA LYS A 603 20.08 -33.39 1.53
C LYS A 603 20.75 -33.21 0.15
N GLY A 604 21.35 -32.05 -0.12
CA GLY A 604 21.98 -31.74 -1.42
C GLY A 604 21.01 -31.66 -2.60
N LEU A 605 19.72 -31.39 -2.37
CA LEU A 605 18.70 -31.36 -3.42
C LEU A 605 18.84 -30.13 -4.33
N TYR A 606 18.71 -30.35 -5.65
CA TYR A 606 18.74 -29.33 -6.71
C TYR A 606 19.77 -28.19 -6.47
N PRO A 607 21.07 -28.48 -6.28
CA PRO A 607 22.04 -27.53 -5.74
C PRO A 607 22.30 -26.31 -6.63
N GLN A 608 21.97 -26.38 -7.92
CA GLN A 608 22.03 -25.27 -8.87
C GLN A 608 20.83 -24.31 -8.80
N LEU A 609 19.69 -24.75 -8.25
CA LEU A 609 18.47 -23.94 -8.09
C LEU A 609 18.31 -23.45 -6.65
N LEU A 610 18.55 -24.32 -5.67
CA LEU A 610 18.26 -24.08 -4.26
C LEU A 610 18.77 -22.74 -3.71
N PRO A 611 20.01 -22.28 -4.00
CA PRO A 611 20.48 -20.99 -3.51
C PRO A 611 19.56 -19.84 -3.96
N TYR A 612 19.28 -19.77 -5.27
CA TYR A 612 18.56 -18.66 -5.90
C TYR A 612 17.07 -18.64 -5.52
N LEU A 613 16.43 -19.81 -5.46
CA LEU A 613 15.09 -19.93 -4.91
C LEU A 613 15.06 -19.47 -3.45
N GLY A 614 16.11 -19.78 -2.68
CA GLY A 614 16.23 -19.30 -1.30
C GLY A 614 16.41 -17.79 -1.19
N GLY A 615 17.18 -17.15 -2.08
CA GLY A 615 17.27 -15.68 -2.16
C GLY A 615 15.92 -15.04 -2.47
N ALA A 616 15.22 -15.53 -3.50
CA ALA A 616 13.89 -15.05 -3.88
C ALA A 616 12.83 -15.26 -2.79
N VAL A 617 12.81 -16.42 -2.13
CA VAL A 617 11.90 -16.71 -1.00
C VAL A 617 12.27 -15.89 0.25
N SER A 618 13.55 -15.53 0.43
CA SER A 618 13.97 -14.63 1.51
C SER A 618 13.42 -13.22 1.28
N LEU A 619 13.47 -12.70 0.05
CA LEU A 619 12.85 -11.41 -0.28
C LEU A 619 11.35 -11.38 0.06
N VAL A 620 10.62 -12.42 -0.35
CA VAL A 620 9.17 -12.56 -0.09
C VAL A 620 8.81 -12.49 1.40
N PHE A 621 9.66 -12.94 2.33
CA PHE A 621 9.34 -12.88 3.77
C PHE A 621 10.00 -11.71 4.50
N LEU A 622 11.11 -11.17 3.99
CA LEU A 622 11.84 -10.07 4.64
C LEU A 622 11.38 -8.69 4.18
N HIS A 623 10.97 -8.54 2.91
CA HIS A 623 10.45 -7.26 2.42
C HIS A 623 9.04 -6.99 2.96
N SER A 624 8.22 -8.04 3.13
CA SER A 624 6.87 -7.94 3.71
C SER A 624 6.85 -7.64 5.22
N MET A 625 8.02 -7.44 5.85
CA MET A 625 8.12 -6.84 7.19
C MET A 625 7.99 -5.31 7.16
N ILE A 626 8.12 -4.69 5.98
CA ILE A 626 8.27 -3.24 5.80
C ILE A 626 7.56 -2.69 4.55
N GLU A 627 6.81 -3.52 3.81
CA GLU A 627 6.02 -3.08 2.65
C GLU A 627 4.75 -3.92 2.43
N ILE A 628 3.76 -3.37 1.72
CA ILE A 628 2.44 -3.97 1.41
C ILE A 628 2.45 -5.12 0.38
N ASP A 629 3.60 -5.74 0.16
CA ASP A 629 3.87 -6.83 -0.80
C ASP A 629 2.68 -7.76 -1.09
N PHE A 630 2.16 -8.43 -0.06
CA PHE A 630 1.11 -9.43 -0.22
C PHE A 630 -0.26 -8.82 -0.51
N MET A 631 -0.48 -7.53 -0.29
CA MET A 631 -1.75 -6.87 -0.60
C MET A 631 -1.92 -6.61 -2.11
N GLN A 632 -0.84 -6.68 -2.89
CA GLN A 632 -0.88 -6.56 -4.35
C GLN A 632 -1.01 -7.92 -5.06
N PRO A 633 -2.00 -8.12 -5.97
CA PRO A 633 -2.18 -9.39 -6.68
C PRO A 633 -0.94 -9.87 -7.44
N ALA A 634 -0.19 -8.97 -8.10
CA ALA A 634 1.02 -9.31 -8.85
C ALA A 634 2.09 -9.97 -7.98
N PHE A 635 2.46 -9.31 -6.87
CA PHE A 635 3.49 -9.82 -5.97
C PHE A 635 3.02 -11.07 -5.22
N ARG A 636 1.77 -11.11 -4.74
CA ARG A 636 1.18 -12.33 -4.15
C ARG A 636 1.23 -13.51 -5.13
N THR A 637 1.00 -13.27 -6.42
CA THR A 637 1.11 -14.29 -7.48
C THR A 637 2.53 -14.84 -7.62
N ILE A 638 3.56 -13.96 -7.56
CA ILE A 638 4.97 -14.36 -7.59
C ILE A 638 5.37 -15.12 -6.32
N ALA A 639 4.95 -14.64 -5.14
CA ALA A 639 5.17 -15.33 -3.87
C ALA A 639 4.56 -16.74 -3.88
N CYS A 640 3.30 -16.87 -4.30
CA CYS A 640 2.60 -18.15 -4.45
C CYS A 640 3.28 -19.07 -5.49
N ALA A 641 3.80 -18.53 -6.59
CA ALA A 641 4.57 -19.29 -7.58
C ALA A 641 5.88 -19.86 -6.99
N LEU A 642 6.66 -19.04 -6.28
CA LEU A 642 7.90 -19.46 -5.64
C LEU A 642 7.65 -20.50 -4.53
N LEU A 643 6.61 -20.31 -3.73
CA LEU A 643 6.19 -21.29 -2.72
C LEU A 643 5.70 -22.61 -3.35
N ALA A 644 5.02 -22.58 -4.50
CA ALA A 644 4.60 -23.79 -5.21
C ALA A 644 5.80 -24.58 -5.76
N VAL A 645 6.81 -23.89 -6.31
CA VAL A 645 8.09 -24.51 -6.70
C VAL A 645 8.80 -25.12 -5.48
N LEU A 646 8.85 -24.38 -4.36
CA LEU A 646 9.47 -24.83 -3.12
C LEU A 646 8.79 -26.10 -2.58
N ALA A 647 7.46 -26.10 -2.50
CA ALA A 647 6.65 -27.21 -2.01
C ALA A 647 6.78 -28.47 -2.88
N ALA A 648 6.79 -28.34 -4.21
CA ALA A 648 6.83 -29.48 -5.14
C ALA A 648 8.24 -30.09 -5.31
N LEU A 649 9.30 -29.27 -5.29
CA LEU A 649 10.67 -29.76 -5.49
C LEU A 649 11.38 -30.14 -4.18
N PHE A 650 11.00 -29.54 -3.05
CA PHE A 650 11.66 -29.72 -1.76
C PHE A 650 10.68 -30.15 -0.63
N PRO A 651 9.90 -31.23 -0.83
CA PRO A 651 8.86 -31.62 0.12
C PRO A 651 9.40 -31.93 1.53
N VAL A 652 8.73 -31.38 2.53
CA VAL A 652 9.06 -31.52 3.97
C VAL A 652 8.61 -32.88 4.55
N GLU A 653 7.84 -33.65 3.77
CA GLU A 653 7.24 -34.97 4.05
C GLU A 653 8.10 -35.89 4.93
N GLN A 654 9.39 -36.03 4.61
CA GLN A 654 10.35 -36.88 5.34
C GLN A 654 10.68 -36.40 6.77
N THR A 655 9.95 -35.41 7.31
CA THR A 655 10.04 -34.98 8.71
C THR A 655 8.69 -34.75 9.41
N PHE A 656 7.55 -34.83 8.70
CA PHE A 656 6.21 -34.66 9.28
C PHE A 656 5.18 -35.50 8.53
N SER A 657 4.52 -36.43 9.25
CA SER A 657 3.38 -37.17 8.73
C SER A 657 2.10 -36.33 8.86
N ILE A 658 1.61 -35.79 7.74
CA ILE A 658 0.33 -35.07 7.71
C ILE A 658 -0.82 -36.07 7.85
N GLN A 659 -1.63 -35.89 8.88
CA GLN A 659 -2.69 -36.81 9.25
C GLN A 659 -3.74 -37.01 8.13
N LYS A 660 -4.28 -38.23 8.05
CA LYS A 660 -5.36 -38.60 7.12
C LYS A 660 -6.60 -37.67 7.16
N PRO A 661 -7.12 -37.20 8.32
CA PRO A 661 -8.20 -36.20 8.37
C PRO A 661 -7.86 -34.90 7.64
N ALA A 662 -6.71 -34.26 7.90
CA ALA A 662 -6.31 -33.00 7.24
C ALA A 662 -6.23 -33.16 5.71
N LYS A 663 -5.68 -34.29 5.22
CA LYS A 663 -5.67 -34.65 3.80
C LYS A 663 -7.08 -34.79 3.21
N ARG A 664 -8.03 -35.36 3.97
CA ARG A 664 -9.45 -35.45 3.54
C ARG A 664 -10.11 -34.07 3.48
N VAL A 665 -10.04 -33.29 4.57
CA VAL A 665 -10.64 -31.95 4.71
C VAL A 665 -10.20 -31.04 3.56
N LEU A 666 -8.88 -30.88 3.33
CA LEU A 666 -8.38 -30.08 2.22
C LEU A 666 -8.98 -30.52 0.87
N THR A 667 -9.02 -31.82 0.59
CA THR A 667 -9.54 -32.33 -0.70
C THR A 667 -11.06 -32.28 -0.86
N ALA A 668 -11.80 -31.94 0.20
CA ALA A 668 -13.25 -31.77 0.18
C ALA A 668 -13.64 -30.28 0.21
N ALA A 669 -12.99 -29.48 1.05
CA ALA A 669 -13.34 -28.07 1.28
C ALA A 669 -12.67 -27.10 0.30
N ALA A 670 -11.49 -27.39 -0.26
CA ALA A 670 -10.87 -26.48 -1.25
C ALA A 670 -11.72 -26.26 -2.52
N PRO A 671 -12.41 -27.27 -3.09
CA PRO A 671 -13.39 -27.06 -4.17
C PRO A 671 -14.60 -26.23 -3.75
N VAL A 672 -15.08 -26.39 -2.50
CA VAL A 672 -16.20 -25.60 -1.96
C VAL A 672 -15.79 -24.14 -1.81
N LEU A 673 -14.59 -23.87 -1.30
CA LEU A 673 -14.03 -22.53 -1.19
C LEU A 673 -13.86 -21.86 -2.58
N ALA A 674 -13.45 -22.64 -3.59
CA ALA A 674 -13.37 -22.15 -4.98
C ALA A 674 -14.74 -21.86 -5.59
N ALA A 675 -15.76 -22.69 -5.31
CA ALA A 675 -17.13 -22.44 -5.73
C ALA A 675 -17.71 -21.20 -5.03
N ALA A 676 -17.50 -21.04 -3.72
CA ALA A 676 -17.91 -19.87 -2.97
C ALA A 676 -17.26 -18.58 -3.49
N ALA A 677 -15.95 -18.59 -3.76
CA ALA A 677 -15.26 -17.47 -4.38
C ALA A 677 -15.87 -17.09 -5.74
N ILE A 678 -16.12 -18.06 -6.63
CA ILE A 678 -16.74 -17.81 -7.94
C ILE A 678 -18.16 -17.24 -7.79
N LEU A 679 -18.98 -17.81 -6.90
CA LEU A 679 -20.36 -17.34 -6.67
C LEU A 679 -20.38 -15.90 -6.15
N LEU A 680 -19.53 -15.56 -5.18
CA LEU A 680 -19.42 -14.19 -4.65
C LEU A 680 -18.86 -13.21 -5.69
N SER A 681 -17.86 -13.62 -6.49
CA SER A 681 -17.34 -12.80 -7.59
C SER A 681 -18.42 -12.49 -8.64
N VAL A 682 -19.20 -13.50 -9.03
CA VAL A 682 -20.29 -13.35 -10.02
C VAL A 682 -21.46 -12.55 -9.44
N GLY A 683 -21.82 -12.77 -8.18
CA GLY A 683 -22.84 -12.00 -7.47
C GLY A 683 -22.53 -10.51 -7.41
N ARG A 684 -21.32 -10.14 -6.96
CA ARG A 684 -20.84 -8.74 -6.95
C ARG A 684 -20.78 -8.11 -8.35
N ILE A 685 -20.28 -8.83 -9.36
CA ILE A 685 -20.31 -8.34 -10.75
C ILE A 685 -21.75 -8.08 -11.21
N TRP A 686 -22.70 -8.97 -10.90
CA TRP A 686 -24.09 -8.82 -11.33
C TRP A 686 -24.81 -7.69 -10.56
N ALA A 687 -24.64 -7.59 -9.24
CA ALA A 687 -25.15 -6.47 -8.44
C ALA A 687 -24.69 -5.13 -9.02
N LEU A 688 -23.38 -4.97 -9.24
CA LEU A 688 -22.78 -3.77 -9.83
C LEU A 688 -23.15 -3.55 -11.30
N GLN A 689 -23.61 -4.56 -12.05
CA GLN A 689 -24.19 -4.38 -13.39
C GLN A 689 -25.62 -3.85 -13.34
N SER A 690 -26.48 -4.42 -12.48
CA SER A 690 -27.86 -4.00 -12.28
C SER A 690 -27.94 -2.52 -11.90
N MET A 691 -27.07 -2.08 -10.99
CA MET A 691 -26.97 -0.69 -10.52
C MET A 691 -26.57 0.33 -11.60
N LYS A 692 -25.94 -0.09 -12.72
CA LYS A 692 -25.61 0.84 -13.84
C LYS A 692 -26.79 1.09 -14.80
N GLY A 693 -27.90 0.37 -14.68
CA GLY A 693 -29.07 0.51 -15.57
C GLY A 693 -30.14 1.49 -15.07
N SER A 694 -30.33 1.56 -13.75
CA SER A 694 -31.26 2.46 -13.07
C SER A 694 -30.95 2.42 -11.57
N TYR A 695 -31.08 3.55 -10.87
CA TYR A 695 -31.05 3.59 -9.40
C TYR A 695 -32.49 3.61 -8.88
N ASN A 696 -32.99 2.45 -8.44
CA ASN A 696 -34.35 2.30 -7.92
C ASN A 696 -34.43 1.20 -6.84
N LEU A 697 -35.56 1.18 -6.12
CA LEU A 697 -35.80 0.28 -4.99
C LEU A 697 -35.60 -1.21 -5.34
N ASP A 698 -35.99 -1.66 -6.53
CA ASP A 698 -35.82 -3.06 -6.95
C ASP A 698 -34.36 -3.38 -7.33
N THR A 699 -33.61 -2.42 -7.87
CA THR A 699 -32.17 -2.59 -8.07
C THR A 699 -31.41 -2.66 -6.74
N PHE A 700 -31.78 -1.87 -5.73
CA PHE A 700 -31.18 -1.96 -4.39
C PHE A 700 -31.48 -3.31 -3.72
N ARG A 701 -32.76 -3.75 -3.73
CA ARG A 701 -33.18 -5.08 -3.26
C ARG A 701 -32.38 -6.21 -3.93
N THR A 702 -32.24 -6.13 -5.26
CA THR A 702 -31.52 -7.14 -6.06
C THR A 702 -30.03 -7.14 -5.76
N ALA A 703 -29.41 -5.96 -5.61
CA ALA A 703 -27.99 -5.83 -5.28
C ALA A 703 -27.68 -6.34 -3.86
N ALA A 704 -28.50 -6.00 -2.87
CA ALA A 704 -28.38 -6.48 -1.48
C ALA A 704 -28.46 -8.01 -1.37
N LEU A 705 -29.24 -8.67 -2.24
CA LEU A 705 -29.34 -10.13 -2.31
C LEU A 705 -28.13 -10.77 -3.03
N LEU A 706 -27.69 -10.19 -4.14
CA LEU A 706 -26.61 -10.75 -4.98
C LEU A 706 -25.20 -10.53 -4.41
N ASP A 707 -25.01 -9.48 -3.62
CA ASP A 707 -23.72 -9.13 -3.01
C ASP A 707 -23.86 -8.83 -1.50
N PRO A 708 -24.10 -9.86 -0.68
CA PRO A 708 -24.51 -9.70 0.72
C PRO A 708 -23.44 -9.06 1.62
N PHE A 709 -22.15 -9.17 1.28
CA PHE A 709 -21.06 -8.56 2.06
C PHE A 709 -20.81 -7.08 1.70
N ASN A 710 -21.45 -6.57 0.64
CA ASN A 710 -21.64 -5.13 0.41
C ASN A 710 -23.11 -4.72 0.64
N GLY A 711 -23.91 -5.59 1.26
CA GLY A 711 -25.36 -5.45 1.35
C GLY A 711 -25.81 -4.14 2.00
N ASP A 712 -25.00 -3.58 2.91
CA ASP A 712 -25.39 -2.40 3.68
C ASP A 712 -25.30 -1.10 2.88
N ASP A 713 -24.35 -0.97 1.93
CA ASP A 713 -24.33 0.14 0.97
C ASP A 713 -25.68 0.21 0.22
N TYR A 714 -26.21 -0.94 -0.21
CA TYR A 714 -27.47 -1.04 -0.95
C TYR A 714 -28.69 -0.83 -0.05
N LYS A 715 -28.66 -1.32 1.19
CA LYS A 715 -29.73 -1.07 2.17
C LYS A 715 -29.80 0.39 2.59
N LEU A 716 -28.67 1.05 2.85
CA LEU A 716 -28.61 2.48 3.12
C LEU A 716 -29.10 3.29 1.92
N SER A 717 -28.74 2.89 0.69
CA SER A 717 -29.28 3.52 -0.54
C SER A 717 -30.81 3.37 -0.65
N PHE A 718 -31.35 2.23 -0.23
CA PHE A 718 -32.80 2.01 -0.14
C PHE A 718 -33.44 2.92 0.93
N LEU A 719 -32.92 2.88 2.17
CA LEU A 719 -33.39 3.69 3.31
C LEU A 719 -33.38 5.19 3.00
N MET A 720 -32.31 5.70 2.38
CA MET A 720 -32.23 7.09 1.90
C MET A 720 -33.31 7.42 0.85
N SER A 721 -33.72 6.44 0.05
CA SER A 721 -34.77 6.60 -0.97
C SER A 721 -36.18 6.44 -0.39
N THR A 722 -36.32 5.98 0.85
CA THR A 722 -37.61 5.72 1.52
C THR A 722 -37.86 6.55 2.78
N ALA A 723 -36.87 7.27 3.31
CA ALA A 723 -36.96 8.02 4.58
C ALA A 723 -38.26 8.86 4.74
N GLN A 724 -38.67 9.58 3.70
CA GLN A 724 -39.89 10.41 3.68
C GLN A 724 -41.16 9.66 3.21
N THR A 725 -41.20 8.32 3.28
CA THR A 725 -42.34 7.52 2.82
C THR A 725 -43.33 7.18 3.92
N ASN A 726 -44.62 7.34 3.63
CA ASN A 726 -45.73 6.87 4.47
C ASN A 726 -46.30 5.52 3.97
N SER A 727 -45.62 4.83 3.06
CA SER A 727 -46.07 3.54 2.53
C SER A 727 -45.76 2.40 3.52
N ILE A 728 -46.80 1.79 4.09
CA ILE A 728 -46.70 0.70 5.08
C ILE A 728 -45.77 -0.43 4.61
N SER A 729 -45.81 -0.80 3.32
CA SER A 729 -44.98 -1.88 2.77
C SER A 729 -43.49 -1.50 2.67
N LEU A 730 -43.18 -0.22 2.41
CA LEU A 730 -41.81 0.28 2.43
C LEU A 730 -41.32 0.43 3.87
N LEU A 731 -42.13 1.01 4.77
CA LEU A 731 -41.81 1.12 6.20
C LEU A 731 -41.55 -0.24 6.87
N SER A 732 -42.25 -1.31 6.45
CA SER A 732 -41.95 -2.67 6.93
C SER A 732 -40.59 -3.20 6.45
N GLN A 733 -40.14 -2.79 5.26
CA GLN A 733 -38.85 -3.18 4.70
C GLN A 733 -37.69 -2.30 5.19
N ASP A 734 -37.94 -1.01 5.42
CA ASP A 734 -37.03 -0.12 6.15
C ASP A 734 -36.70 -0.75 7.50
N LYS A 735 -37.72 -1.17 8.25
CA LYS A 735 -37.52 -1.84 9.55
C LYS A 735 -36.71 -3.14 9.43
N GLU A 736 -36.99 -4.01 8.45
CA GLU A 736 -36.19 -5.22 8.18
C GLU A 736 -34.71 -4.87 7.89
N TYR A 737 -34.47 -3.82 7.10
CA TYR A 737 -33.13 -3.39 6.74
C TYR A 737 -32.37 -2.78 7.91
N LEU A 738 -33.02 -1.90 8.69
CA LEU A 738 -32.48 -1.34 9.94
C LEU A 738 -32.15 -2.45 10.94
N GLU A 739 -33.10 -3.34 11.25
CA GLU A 739 -32.85 -4.49 12.14
C GLU A 739 -31.67 -5.34 11.62
N SER A 740 -31.55 -5.55 10.31
CA SER A 740 -30.41 -6.30 9.75
C SER A 740 -29.05 -5.59 9.92
N ILE A 741 -29.03 -4.26 10.02
CA ILE A 741 -27.82 -3.44 10.22
C ILE A 741 -27.51 -3.33 11.72
N GLU A 742 -28.50 -2.99 12.55
CA GLU A 742 -28.40 -2.89 14.02
C GLU A 742 -28.03 -4.22 14.70
N ASN A 743 -28.42 -5.37 14.14
CA ASN A 743 -27.97 -6.70 14.61
C ASN A 743 -26.48 -7.00 14.32
N ARG A 744 -25.73 -6.07 13.72
CA ARG A 744 -24.28 -6.18 13.47
C ARG A 744 -23.57 -4.95 14.05
N ARG A 745 -22.23 -5.02 14.18
CA ARG A 745 -21.45 -3.86 14.60
C ARG A 745 -21.55 -2.77 13.53
N ILE A 746 -22.22 -1.68 13.86
CA ILE A 746 -22.28 -0.48 13.03
C ILE A 746 -20.85 0.10 12.89
N ILE A 747 -20.44 0.37 11.66
CA ILE A 747 -19.15 0.99 11.32
C ILE A 747 -19.32 2.48 11.04
N PRO A 748 -18.26 3.32 11.15
CA PRO A 748 -18.40 4.77 10.99
C PRO A 748 -19.02 5.17 9.64
N GLY A 749 -18.56 4.57 8.54
CA GLY A 749 -19.12 4.80 7.20
C GLY A 749 -20.60 4.38 7.04
N THR A 750 -21.16 3.58 7.94
CA THR A 750 -22.60 3.28 8.03
C THR A 750 -23.29 4.28 8.95
N ALA A 751 -22.66 4.61 10.08
CA ALA A 751 -23.21 5.46 11.12
C ALA A 751 -23.60 6.85 10.61
N ILE A 752 -22.75 7.54 9.85
CA ILE A 752 -23.08 8.87 9.31
C ILE A 752 -24.30 8.87 8.35
N TYR A 753 -24.52 7.78 7.61
CA TYR A 753 -25.74 7.62 6.83
C TYR A 753 -26.96 7.31 7.72
N LEU A 754 -26.79 6.57 8.83
CA LEU A 754 -27.87 6.37 9.78
C LEU A 754 -28.25 7.67 10.51
N VAL A 755 -27.28 8.53 10.88
CA VAL A 755 -27.54 9.91 11.38
C VAL A 755 -28.47 10.64 10.42
N ARG A 756 -28.09 10.73 9.13
CA ARG A 756 -28.92 11.39 8.12
C ARG A 756 -30.29 10.72 7.97
N TYR A 757 -30.38 9.39 7.98
CA TYR A 757 -31.66 8.69 7.83
C TYR A 757 -32.61 9.00 9.00
N TYR A 758 -32.14 8.92 10.26
CA TYR A 758 -32.98 9.17 11.42
C TYR A 758 -33.43 10.63 11.52
N LEU A 759 -32.62 11.59 11.09
CA LEU A 759 -33.00 13.01 11.02
C LEU A 759 -33.95 13.33 9.85
N GLN A 760 -33.80 12.64 8.71
CA GLN A 760 -34.58 12.89 7.48
C GLN A 760 -35.78 11.94 7.29
N LYS A 761 -36.13 11.15 8.31
CA LYS A 761 -37.29 10.26 8.30
C LYS A 761 -38.60 11.06 8.43
N ALA A 762 -39.70 10.53 7.90
CA ALA A 762 -41.05 11.12 8.05
C ALA A 762 -41.52 11.23 9.53
N ASP A 763 -40.87 10.47 10.41
CA ASP A 763 -41.02 10.46 11.87
C ASP A 763 -39.59 10.36 12.44
N PRO A 764 -38.93 11.51 12.73
CA PRO A 764 -37.50 11.58 13.06
C PRO A 764 -37.15 10.97 14.43
N ASP A 765 -35.95 10.40 14.53
CA ASP A 765 -35.45 9.74 15.73
C ASP A 765 -34.14 10.41 16.20
N PHE A 766 -34.27 11.51 16.94
CA PHE A 766 -33.13 12.32 17.39
C PHE A 766 -32.21 11.60 18.38
N GLU A 767 -32.75 10.66 19.18
CA GLU A 767 -31.94 9.86 20.11
C GLU A 767 -31.06 8.87 19.36
N LYS A 768 -31.58 8.14 18.36
CA LYS A 768 -30.74 7.32 17.49
C LYS A 768 -29.81 8.14 16.60
N ALA A 769 -30.22 9.33 16.16
CA ALA A 769 -29.31 10.22 15.42
C ALA A 769 -28.08 10.59 16.28
N ALA A 770 -28.28 10.90 17.56
CA ALA A 770 -27.20 11.17 18.51
C ALA A 770 -26.30 9.93 18.76
N GLU A 771 -26.88 8.74 18.97
CA GLU A 771 -26.12 7.49 19.13
C GLU A 771 -25.23 7.21 17.91
N MET A 772 -25.79 7.35 16.70
CA MET A 772 -25.05 7.13 15.45
C MET A 772 -23.96 8.18 15.23
N ALA A 773 -24.18 9.43 15.64
CA ALA A 773 -23.16 10.47 15.59
C ALA A 773 -21.99 10.15 16.52
N GLU A 774 -22.24 9.71 17.76
CA GLU A 774 -21.18 9.29 18.68
C GLU A 774 -20.38 8.09 18.13
N ILE A 775 -21.04 7.10 17.53
CA ILE A 775 -20.37 5.95 16.88
C ILE A 775 -19.49 6.42 15.71
N TYR A 776 -19.96 7.38 14.90
CA TYR A 776 -19.20 7.94 13.79
C TYR A 776 -17.95 8.69 14.28
N ILE A 777 -18.14 9.66 15.18
CA ILE A 777 -17.08 10.50 15.72
C ILE A 777 -16.04 9.68 16.50
N ARG A 778 -16.43 8.69 17.31
CA ARG A 778 -15.45 7.84 18.00
C ARG A 778 -14.63 6.96 17.05
N GLY A 779 -15.16 6.63 15.87
CA GLY A 779 -14.45 5.88 14.84
C GLY A 779 -13.52 6.73 13.98
N GLU A 780 -13.97 7.92 13.58
CA GLU A 780 -13.22 8.87 12.73
C GLU A 780 -12.49 9.95 13.53
N ARG A 781 -12.36 9.81 14.86
CA ARG A 781 -12.01 10.86 15.86
C ARG A 781 -10.93 11.87 15.47
N VAL A 782 -9.91 11.44 14.72
CA VAL A 782 -8.78 12.28 14.29
C VAL A 782 -9.04 13.10 13.02
N LYS A 783 -10.16 12.89 12.35
CA LYS A 783 -10.54 13.51 11.08
C LYS A 783 -11.47 14.69 11.31
N GLU A 784 -10.94 15.90 11.18
CA GLU A 784 -11.67 17.15 11.39
C GLU A 784 -13.00 17.21 10.63
N SER A 785 -13.02 16.86 9.33
CA SER A 785 -14.25 16.91 8.53
C SER A 785 -15.36 15.97 9.02
N ALA A 786 -15.05 14.90 9.76
CA ALA A 786 -16.08 14.00 10.28
C ALA A 786 -16.92 14.66 11.40
N TRP A 787 -16.32 15.61 12.12
CA TRP A 787 -17.04 16.46 13.07
C TRP A 787 -17.98 17.43 12.34
N ASP A 788 -17.44 18.14 11.34
CA ASP A 788 -18.24 19.06 10.52
C ASP A 788 -19.32 18.34 9.68
N ASP A 789 -19.11 17.09 9.26
CA ASP A 789 -20.12 16.24 8.59
C ASP A 789 -21.35 16.01 9.51
N VAL A 790 -21.14 15.79 10.82
CA VAL A 790 -22.21 15.62 11.83
C VAL A 790 -22.89 16.94 12.14
N PHE A 791 -22.10 17.97 12.47
CA PHE A 791 -22.61 19.31 12.77
C PHE A 791 -23.44 19.86 11.59
N SER A 792 -23.06 19.57 10.35
CA SER A 792 -23.84 19.91 9.16
C SER A 792 -25.17 19.16 9.03
N GLN A 793 -25.29 17.95 9.60
CA GLN A 793 -26.58 17.25 9.64
C GLN A 793 -27.48 17.83 10.75
N TYR A 794 -26.90 18.25 11.88
CA TYR A 794 -27.63 18.85 12.99
C TYR A 794 -28.15 20.24 12.61
N SER A 795 -27.29 21.11 12.06
CA SER A 795 -27.65 22.43 11.50
C SER A 795 -28.79 22.38 10.47
N LEU A 796 -28.91 21.26 9.73
CA LEU A 796 -30.00 21.04 8.77
C LEU A 796 -31.29 20.54 9.44
N ALA A 797 -31.19 19.82 10.56
CA ALA A 797 -32.31 19.24 11.28
C ALA A 797 -32.96 20.20 12.28
N GLU A 798 -32.20 21.15 12.85
CA GLU A 798 -32.67 22.19 13.79
C GLU A 798 -33.97 22.86 13.32
N TRP A 799 -34.03 23.26 12.04
CA TRP A 799 -35.18 23.89 11.38
C TRP A 799 -36.47 23.06 11.40
N THR A 800 -36.40 21.76 11.66
CA THR A 800 -37.53 20.82 11.65
C THR A 800 -37.68 20.01 12.92
N ALA A 801 -36.80 20.19 13.91
CA ALA A 801 -36.70 19.28 15.06
C ALA A 801 -37.76 19.50 16.15
N GLY A 802 -38.25 20.74 16.30
CA GLY A 802 -39.09 21.13 17.44
C GLY A 802 -38.34 21.04 18.78
N ASP A 803 -38.97 21.42 19.88
CA ASP A 803 -38.23 21.63 21.14
C ASP A 803 -37.57 20.36 21.70
N GLU A 804 -38.26 19.22 21.66
CA GLU A 804 -37.71 17.95 22.15
C GLU A 804 -36.56 17.43 21.26
N GLY A 805 -36.66 17.62 19.93
CA GLY A 805 -35.61 17.26 18.99
C GLY A 805 -34.38 18.17 19.09
N SER A 806 -34.58 19.49 19.12
CA SER A 806 -33.52 20.48 19.32
C SER A 806 -32.80 20.26 20.65
N ARG A 807 -33.53 19.94 21.73
CA ARG A 807 -32.93 19.54 23.00
C ARG A 807 -32.02 18.32 22.86
N LYS A 808 -32.46 17.27 22.17
CA LYS A 808 -31.67 16.04 21.97
C LYS A 808 -30.43 16.27 21.12
N LEU A 809 -30.51 17.13 20.11
CA LEU A 809 -29.36 17.56 19.32
C LEU A 809 -28.38 18.37 20.17
N ALA A 810 -28.85 19.31 20.98
CA ALA A 810 -28.00 20.09 21.89
C ALA A 810 -27.32 19.20 22.97
N GLU A 811 -28.06 18.27 23.59
CA GLU A 811 -27.50 17.26 24.52
C GLU A 811 -26.41 16.40 23.85
N SER A 812 -26.50 16.17 22.53
CA SER A 812 -25.46 15.48 21.75
C SER A 812 -24.25 16.37 21.46
N VAL A 813 -24.46 17.64 21.07
CA VAL A 813 -23.37 18.59 20.76
C VAL A 813 -22.49 18.85 21.98
N ASP A 814 -23.06 19.09 23.16
CA ASP A 814 -22.29 19.28 24.40
C ASP A 814 -21.38 18.07 24.70
N SER A 815 -21.94 16.85 24.60
CA SER A 815 -21.20 15.60 24.78
C SER A 815 -20.05 15.45 23.77
N LEU A 816 -20.29 15.77 22.48
CA LEU A 816 -19.28 15.71 21.43
C LEU A 816 -18.19 16.77 21.63
N CYS A 817 -18.54 18.02 21.90
CA CYS A 817 -17.57 19.10 22.13
C CYS A 817 -16.76 18.88 23.42
N SER A 818 -17.38 18.37 24.50
CA SER A 818 -16.68 17.89 25.68
C SER A 818 -15.66 16.79 25.37
N TYR A 819 -16.02 15.83 24.50
CA TYR A 819 -15.08 14.78 24.04
C TYR A 819 -13.96 15.35 23.15
N LEU A 820 -14.24 16.34 22.29
CA LEU A 820 -13.22 17.05 21.51
C LEU A 820 -12.22 17.78 22.41
N MET A 821 -12.69 18.45 23.47
CA MET A 821 -11.85 19.13 24.44
C MET A 821 -10.98 18.16 25.26
N GLU A 822 -11.47 16.97 25.59
CA GLU A 822 -10.65 15.91 26.19
C GLU A 822 -9.59 15.39 25.20
N LEU A 823 -10.02 15.07 23.98
CA LEU A 823 -9.16 14.54 22.92
C LEU A 823 -7.99 15.49 22.61
N ASN A 824 -8.27 16.78 22.43
CA ASN A 824 -7.29 17.83 22.16
C ASN A 824 -6.27 18.08 23.29
N ARG A 825 -6.49 17.56 24.51
CA ARG A 825 -5.47 17.55 25.58
C ARG A 825 -4.47 16.39 25.45
N THR A 826 -4.73 15.42 24.58
CA THR A 826 -3.94 14.18 24.44
C THR A 826 -3.26 14.01 23.09
N LEU A 827 -3.74 14.69 22.04
CA LEU A 827 -3.16 14.61 20.70
C LEU A 827 -1.88 15.47 20.57
N PRO A 828 -0.91 15.05 19.73
CA PRO A 828 0.28 15.84 19.35
C PRO A 828 -0.05 17.07 18.49
N GLN A 829 -1.23 17.11 17.88
CA GLN A 829 -1.77 18.19 17.06
C GLN A 829 -3.25 18.30 17.40
N LYS A 830 -3.74 19.52 17.66
CA LYS A 830 -5.17 19.75 17.90
C LYS A 830 -5.98 19.52 16.61
N ILE A 831 -7.27 19.28 16.80
CA ILE A 831 -8.31 19.26 15.77
C ILE A 831 -9.28 20.38 16.11
N GLU A 832 -9.57 21.28 15.17
CA GLU A 832 -10.35 22.49 15.43
C GLU A 832 -11.45 22.61 14.35
N PRO A 833 -12.51 21.76 14.40
CA PRO A 833 -13.52 21.66 13.34
C PRO A 833 -14.29 22.96 13.17
N SER A 834 -14.55 23.33 11.91
CA SER A 834 -15.01 24.65 11.52
C SER A 834 -16.38 25.03 12.10
N GLN A 835 -17.23 24.05 12.41
CA GLN A 835 -18.57 24.26 12.96
C GLN A 835 -18.65 24.05 14.48
N ALA A 836 -17.61 23.51 15.13
CA ALA A 836 -17.68 23.06 16.52
C ALA A 836 -18.01 24.20 17.51
N LEU A 837 -17.43 25.39 17.32
CA LEU A 837 -17.70 26.55 18.18
C LEU A 837 -19.14 27.06 18.03
N ALA A 838 -19.62 27.22 16.80
CA ALA A 838 -20.96 27.72 16.53
C ALA A 838 -22.05 26.79 17.08
N GLN A 839 -21.88 25.47 16.88
CA GLN A 839 -22.80 24.46 17.42
C GLN A 839 -22.73 24.39 18.95
N TYR A 840 -21.54 24.48 19.56
CA TYR A 840 -21.41 24.50 21.02
C TYR A 840 -22.13 25.70 21.66
N LEU A 841 -21.97 26.90 21.09
CA LEU A 841 -22.66 28.09 21.58
C LEU A 841 -24.19 27.97 21.47
N TRP A 842 -24.70 27.46 20.34
CA TRP A 842 -26.12 27.16 20.16
C TRP A 842 -26.64 26.14 21.19
N ALA A 843 -25.87 25.07 21.43
CA ALA A 843 -26.26 24.03 22.37
C ALA A 843 -26.28 24.53 23.83
N GLU A 844 -25.31 25.35 24.23
CA GLU A 844 -25.26 25.96 25.57
C GLU A 844 -26.43 26.92 25.81
N GLU A 845 -26.78 27.78 24.84
CA GLU A 845 -27.99 28.63 24.93
C GLU A 845 -29.26 27.78 25.08
N TYR A 846 -29.41 26.73 24.26
CA TYR A 846 -30.59 25.88 24.27
C TYR A 846 -30.72 25.02 25.55
N LEU A 847 -29.61 24.52 26.10
CA LEU A 847 -29.63 23.64 27.28
C LEU A 847 -29.76 24.39 28.60
N ARG A 848 -29.14 25.57 28.74
CA ARG A 848 -29.23 26.36 29.97
C ARG A 848 -30.57 27.04 30.14
N ASN A 849 -31.28 27.31 29.03
CA ASN A 849 -32.53 28.07 28.98
C ASN A 849 -32.37 29.57 29.37
N ASP A 850 -31.16 29.98 29.75
CA ASP A 850 -30.70 31.35 29.84
C ASP A 850 -30.39 31.87 28.42
N ARG A 851 -31.41 32.45 27.76
CA ARG A 851 -31.19 33.31 26.58
C ARG A 851 -30.07 34.29 26.88
N VAL A 852 -29.03 34.35 26.05
CA VAL A 852 -27.70 34.92 26.36
C VAL A 852 -27.76 36.11 27.33
N LEU A 853 -27.62 35.82 28.63
CA LEU A 853 -27.44 36.84 29.65
C LEU A 853 -25.99 37.30 29.57
N VAL A 854 -25.78 38.47 28.95
CA VAL A 854 -24.50 39.18 28.98
C VAL A 854 -24.26 39.63 30.42
N GLN A 855 -23.65 38.75 31.22
CA GLN A 855 -23.39 39.00 32.64
C GLN A 855 -22.26 40.03 32.78
N ALA A 856 -22.63 41.31 32.73
CA ALA A 856 -21.72 42.44 32.75
C ALA A 856 -20.81 42.41 33.99
N GLY A 857 -19.55 42.01 33.78
CA GLY A 857 -18.58 41.83 34.86
C GLY A 857 -17.43 40.90 34.48
N GLU A 858 -17.68 39.87 33.66
CA GLU A 858 -16.62 39.04 33.06
C GLU A 858 -16.45 39.37 31.56
N THR A 859 -15.19 39.47 31.12
CA THR A 859 -14.82 39.80 29.75
C THR A 859 -14.81 38.54 28.88
N TYR A 860 -15.83 38.40 28.04
CA TYR A 860 -15.86 37.38 26.98
C TYR A 860 -15.10 37.88 25.75
N ASP A 861 -14.08 37.13 25.37
CA ASP A 861 -13.41 37.20 24.07
C ASP A 861 -14.17 36.26 23.11
N LEU A 862 -14.85 36.84 22.13
CA LEU A 862 -15.73 36.10 21.20
C LEU A 862 -14.97 35.42 20.05
N ASN A 863 -13.67 35.71 19.88
CA ASN A 863 -12.86 35.20 18.77
C ASN A 863 -11.65 34.36 19.24
N CYS A 864 -11.32 34.41 20.53
CA CYS A 864 -10.23 33.72 21.23
C CYS A 864 -8.79 34.16 20.84
N ASP A 865 -8.59 35.38 20.33
CA ASP A 865 -7.25 35.94 20.04
C ASP A 865 -6.53 36.53 21.28
N GLY A 866 -7.24 36.70 22.40
CA GLY A 866 -6.74 37.28 23.64
C GLY A 866 -7.07 38.75 23.85
N VAL A 867 -7.91 39.37 23.00
CA VAL A 867 -8.37 40.76 23.09
C VAL A 867 -9.87 40.81 23.40
N SER A 868 -10.26 41.68 24.33
CA SER A 868 -11.67 41.89 24.70
C SER A 868 -12.35 42.97 23.84
N ASP A 869 -13.39 42.62 23.09
CA ASP A 869 -14.14 43.50 22.16
C ASP A 869 -15.05 44.57 22.83
N PHE A 870 -14.66 45.11 23.99
CA PHE A 870 -15.36 46.20 24.67
C PHE A 870 -14.72 47.57 24.38
N VAL A 871 -15.49 48.51 23.81
CA VAL A 871 -14.96 49.76 23.22
C VAL A 871 -15.33 51.02 24.02
N THR A 872 -15.12 50.96 25.35
CA THR A 872 -15.17 52.10 26.32
C THR A 872 -16.58 52.57 26.76
N GLN A 873 -16.64 53.12 27.98
CA GLN A 873 -17.76 53.90 28.51
C GLN A 873 -17.79 55.31 27.88
N ALA A 874 -18.97 55.85 27.57
CA ALA A 874 -19.11 57.16 26.94
C ALA A 874 -18.93 58.32 27.93
N SER A 875 -18.60 59.50 27.40
CA SER A 875 -18.28 60.70 28.18
C SER A 875 -19.50 61.39 28.82
N ASP A 876 -20.72 60.96 28.51
CA ASP A 876 -21.98 61.37 29.15
C ASP A 876 -22.51 60.35 30.18
N GLY A 877 -21.83 59.20 30.33
CA GLY A 877 -22.21 58.10 31.20
C GLY A 877 -23.01 56.97 30.52
N SER A 878 -23.24 57.03 29.21
CA SER A 878 -23.82 55.89 28.48
C SER A 878 -22.83 54.71 28.36
N THR A 879 -23.36 53.50 28.18
CA THR A 879 -22.58 52.29 27.91
C THR A 879 -22.72 51.90 26.44
N VAL A 880 -21.57 51.67 25.79
CA VAL A 880 -21.48 51.33 24.38
C VAL A 880 -21.14 49.85 24.22
N LEU A 881 -21.98 49.15 23.49
CA LEU A 881 -21.81 47.75 23.08
C LEU A 881 -21.56 47.72 21.57
N GLN A 882 -20.37 47.26 21.16
CA GLN A 882 -20.11 46.84 19.78
C GLN A 882 -20.55 45.38 19.65
N ILE A 883 -21.42 45.08 18.69
CA ILE A 883 -21.93 43.73 18.45
C ILE A 883 -21.56 43.32 17.02
N PRO A 884 -20.62 42.37 16.84
CA PRO A 884 -20.35 41.78 15.54
C PRO A 884 -21.51 40.85 15.14
N ALA A 885 -21.99 40.95 13.90
CA ALA A 885 -23.03 40.05 13.41
C ALA A 885 -22.40 38.75 12.90
N VAL A 886 -22.80 37.60 13.47
CA VAL A 886 -22.37 36.29 12.98
C VAL A 886 -23.14 35.97 11.69
N ASN A 887 -22.46 36.14 10.56
CA ASN A 887 -23.02 36.27 9.20
C ASN A 887 -23.80 37.60 8.99
N SER A 888 -24.02 37.94 7.71
CA SER A 888 -24.69 39.17 7.27
C SER A 888 -26.20 39.14 7.57
N ALA A 889 -26.54 39.28 8.85
CA ALA A 889 -27.89 39.07 9.36
C ALA A 889 -28.85 40.21 8.97
N GLN A 890 -29.95 39.85 8.31
CA GLN A 890 -31.17 40.67 8.35
C GLN A 890 -32.02 40.15 9.50
N GLY A 891 -32.12 40.94 10.57
CA GLY A 891 -32.76 40.52 11.80
C GLY A 891 -33.45 41.67 12.53
N MET A 892 -34.28 41.32 13.50
CA MET A 892 -34.96 42.25 14.39
C MET A 892 -34.28 42.22 15.75
N LEU A 893 -33.57 43.30 16.06
CA LEU A 893 -32.89 43.53 17.32
C LEU A 893 -33.90 43.96 18.38
N GLN A 894 -34.02 43.16 19.44
CA GLN A 894 -34.74 43.54 20.65
C GLN A 894 -33.73 43.95 21.73
N VAL A 895 -33.91 45.15 22.29
CA VAL A 895 -33.17 45.63 23.46
C VAL A 895 -34.15 45.76 24.62
N LYS A 896 -33.93 45.01 25.69
CA LYS A 896 -34.70 45.05 26.93
C LYS A 896 -33.88 45.66 28.06
N VAL A 897 -34.44 46.63 28.77
CA VAL A 897 -33.81 47.28 29.93
C VAL A 897 -34.75 47.14 31.14
N TYR A 898 -34.33 46.35 32.13
CA TYR A 898 -35.13 45.95 33.29
C TYR A 898 -35.09 47.01 34.39
N GLN A 899 -35.83 48.10 34.19
CA GLN A 899 -35.96 49.15 35.20
C GLN A 899 -37.38 49.71 35.27
N ALA A 900 -37.68 50.35 36.41
CA ALA A 900 -39.01 50.87 36.73
C ALA A 900 -39.58 51.82 35.65
N GLU A 901 -40.91 51.80 35.50
CA GLU A 901 -41.68 52.68 34.59
C GLU A 901 -41.39 54.18 34.78
N SER A 902 -40.95 54.59 35.98
CA SER A 902 -40.54 55.97 36.27
C SER A 902 -39.15 56.37 35.73
N MET A 903 -38.40 55.44 35.12
CA MET A 903 -37.07 55.67 34.56
C MET A 903 -37.03 55.17 33.11
N THR A 904 -37.17 56.09 32.14
CA THR A 904 -37.10 55.77 30.71
C THR A 904 -35.65 55.75 30.23
N PRO A 905 -35.14 54.63 29.68
CA PRO A 905 -33.78 54.57 29.14
C PRO A 905 -33.71 55.23 27.76
N SER A 906 -32.55 55.77 27.42
CA SER A 906 -32.21 56.17 26.05
C SER A 906 -31.42 55.05 25.38
N ILE A 907 -32.05 54.34 24.45
CA ILE A 907 -31.43 53.28 23.64
C ILE A 907 -31.18 53.84 22.24
N ARG A 908 -29.94 53.75 21.75
CA ARG A 908 -29.59 54.12 20.36
C ARG A 908 -28.99 52.93 19.62
N LEU A 909 -29.22 52.91 18.30
CA LEU A 909 -28.57 51.98 17.36
C LEU A 909 -27.77 52.80 16.35
N ASN A 910 -26.46 52.59 16.27
CA ASN A 910 -25.53 53.35 15.42
C ASN A 910 -25.62 54.89 15.61
N GLY A 911 -26.08 55.34 16.79
CA GLY A 911 -26.30 56.75 17.16
C GLY A 911 -27.75 57.23 17.09
N ASP A 912 -28.60 56.58 16.29
CA ASP A 912 -30.02 56.92 16.12
C ASP A 912 -30.85 56.40 17.30
N LEU A 913 -31.66 57.28 17.90
CA LEU A 913 -32.48 56.97 19.08
C LEU A 913 -33.67 56.08 18.72
N LEU A 914 -33.77 54.91 19.36
CA LEU A 914 -34.87 53.98 19.18
C LEU A 914 -36.09 54.37 20.04
N THR A 915 -37.28 54.05 19.54
CA THR A 915 -38.50 54.14 20.34
C THR A 915 -38.56 52.95 21.30
N CYS A 916 -38.58 53.21 22.60
CA CYS A 916 -38.81 52.19 23.63
C CYS A 916 -40.22 52.30 24.21
N GLY A 917 -40.77 51.16 24.65
CA GLY A 917 -42.05 51.07 25.36
C GLY A 917 -41.94 50.16 26.58
N TYR A 918 -42.49 50.60 27.71
CA TYR A 918 -42.52 49.79 28.92
C TYR A 918 -43.48 48.59 28.77
N ARG A 919 -43.06 47.42 29.26
CA ARG A 919 -43.81 46.17 29.29
C ARG A 919 -44.11 45.82 30.75
N PRO A 920 -45.29 46.17 31.30
CA PRO A 920 -45.64 45.91 32.70
C PRO A 920 -45.56 44.43 33.07
N ASP A 921 -45.84 43.54 32.11
CA ASP A 921 -45.86 42.08 32.28
C ASP A 921 -44.45 41.48 32.41
N GLU A 922 -43.42 42.18 31.92
CA GLU A 922 -42.02 41.73 31.92
C GLU A 922 -41.10 42.59 32.82
N GLY A 923 -41.59 43.73 33.32
CA GLY A 923 -40.83 44.65 34.17
C GLY A 923 -39.73 45.44 33.45
N CYS A 924 -39.78 45.55 32.12
CA CYS A 924 -38.71 46.15 31.31
C CYS A 924 -39.22 47.14 30.26
N TRP A 925 -38.33 48.03 29.83
CA TRP A 925 -38.47 48.81 28.60
C TRP A 925 -37.94 47.99 27.42
N LEU A 926 -38.77 47.81 26.39
CA LEU A 926 -38.40 47.14 25.14
C LEU A 926 -38.26 48.17 24.01
N ALA A 927 -37.15 48.15 23.29
CA ALA A 927 -36.98 48.77 21.97
C ALA A 927 -36.75 47.70 20.90
N GLU A 928 -37.28 47.93 19.70
CA GLU A 928 -37.23 46.99 18.57
C GLU A 928 -36.75 47.72 17.30
N ALA A 929 -35.77 47.15 16.59
CA ALA A 929 -35.20 47.74 15.37
C ALA A 929 -34.80 46.67 14.35
N ALA A 930 -34.99 46.94 13.05
CA ALA A 930 -34.44 46.11 11.98
C ALA A 930 -32.95 46.44 11.78
N VAL A 931 -32.10 45.42 11.66
CA VAL A 931 -30.66 45.53 11.46
C VAL A 931 -30.26 44.85 10.15
N HIS A 932 -29.37 45.50 9.40
CA HIS A 932 -28.97 45.12 8.04
C HIS A 932 -27.46 45.35 7.79
N SER A 933 -26.62 45.22 8.83
CA SER A 933 -25.19 45.51 8.77
C SER A 933 -24.36 44.47 9.52
N ASP A 934 -23.17 44.14 9.00
CA ASP A 934 -22.28 43.08 9.50
C ASP A 934 -21.68 43.39 10.90
N SER A 935 -21.82 44.63 11.36
CA SER A 935 -21.64 45.04 12.75
C SER A 935 -22.63 46.16 13.08
N PHE A 936 -22.94 46.33 14.36
CA PHE A 936 -23.76 47.43 14.84
C PHE A 936 -23.40 47.82 16.28
N GLN A 937 -23.58 49.10 16.59
CA GLN A 937 -23.28 49.67 17.90
C GLN A 937 -24.59 49.97 18.62
N VAL A 938 -24.80 49.36 19.79
CA VAL A 938 -25.90 49.69 20.70
C VAL A 938 -25.37 50.57 21.82
N GLU A 939 -26.01 51.71 22.05
CA GLU A 939 -25.66 52.63 23.12
C GLU A 939 -26.85 52.77 24.07
N ILE A 940 -26.63 52.54 25.37
CA ILE A 940 -27.69 52.57 26.39
C ILE A 940 -27.31 53.57 27.49
N GLY A 941 -28.19 54.53 27.75
CA GLY A 941 -28.06 55.55 28.79
C GLY A 941 -29.35 55.72 29.59
N GLY A 942 -29.29 56.45 30.71
CA GLY A 942 -30.44 56.63 31.61
C GLY A 942 -30.85 55.36 32.36
N VAL A 943 -29.87 54.49 32.67
CA VAL A 943 -30.05 53.24 33.43
C VAL A 943 -29.49 53.39 34.85
N SER A 944 -30.12 52.75 35.84
CA SER A 944 -29.64 52.79 37.24
C SER A 944 -28.43 51.91 37.53
N ASP A 945 -28.30 50.78 36.85
CA ASP A 945 -27.11 49.93 36.82
C ASP A 945 -27.00 49.31 35.40
N THR A 946 -25.80 49.00 34.93
CA THR A 946 -25.59 48.49 33.56
C THR A 946 -25.74 46.98 33.44
N THR A 947 -25.88 46.28 34.57
CA THR A 947 -26.18 44.84 34.65
C THR A 947 -27.59 44.48 34.17
N ASP A 948 -28.53 45.43 34.20
CA ASP A 948 -29.97 45.15 34.09
C ASP A 948 -30.48 45.29 32.63
N CYS A 949 -29.61 44.99 31.67
CA CYS A 949 -29.85 45.11 30.23
C CYS A 949 -29.68 43.76 29.53
N ALA A 950 -30.64 43.38 28.67
CA ALA A 950 -30.53 42.23 27.78
C ALA A 950 -30.69 42.68 26.32
N VAL A 951 -29.82 42.19 25.43
CA VAL A 951 -29.85 42.47 24.00
C VAL A 951 -29.94 41.15 23.26
N SER A 952 -30.98 40.97 22.44
CA SER A 952 -31.20 39.75 21.66
C SER A 952 -31.51 40.10 20.20
N LEU A 953 -30.65 39.68 19.27
CA LEU A 953 -30.91 39.77 17.84
C LEU A 953 -31.69 38.53 17.40
N ASN A 954 -32.95 38.72 16.99
CA ASN A 954 -33.80 37.64 16.50
C ASN A 954 -33.78 37.63 14.95
N PRO A 955 -33.21 36.60 14.29
CA PRO A 955 -33.23 36.51 12.82
C PRO A 955 -34.68 36.39 12.32
N SER A 956 -35.10 37.35 11.48
CA SER A 956 -36.51 37.50 11.12
C SER A 956 -36.84 36.83 9.78
N ASN A 957 -37.13 35.53 9.85
CA ASN A 957 -37.27 34.53 8.76
C ASN A 957 -35.95 34.07 8.13
#